data_AF-A0A563DTZ0-F1
#
_entry.id   AF-A0A563DTZ0-F1
#
_cell.length_a   1.000
_cell.length_b   1.000
_cell.length_c   1.000
_cell.angle_alpha   90.00
_cell.angle_beta   90.00
_cell.angle_gamma   90.00
#
_symmetry.space_group_name_H-M   'P 1'
#
loop_
_entity.id
_entity.type
_entity.pdbx_description
1 polymer ?
#
loop_
_entity_poly.entity_id
_entity_poly.type
_entity_poly.pdbx_seq_one_letter_code
_entity_poly.pdbx_strand_id
1 'polypeptide(L)'
;MIRVLSRASALLVATLTALALTVGGAWATTTEPQKPTLSEVSISHGTLHGILTVPGAASADNIDPGSLEVQYGSGAPRLAKVTPITQERRTALILIDTSGSMAGSKLVAAKSAAKSFLAQMPPDVYVGLASFSGQPHLLVSPTRKHASVTAALTGLTAGGETGLYDAIQMGIKDLGTAGSRTIVLLSDGGDTVSKSSLTTVTSALRGKDVRISAIGFQTDESQYGVLGKLATAGEGTMTRATDSASLQKAFASAARRIAAQVRVAVAVPANVGGSQPITVTGIVNGKRFTANTRVLLPPSVVAAPRVAPSAASPVTQMAPAVGSISRRVIWIAAAAVFVGLLTLILLGSSSVFTPHARKRIRTIDSYVGTAIGTAKDTSARRSVDLTGGLLRVGDAFARRRASSTEVSLLLERADLPIRVNEWYVLRALSVTVGVLMGWLLIHGSAVAALFGLVLGGVLGFALPPLLLKTLARRRARLFRMQLPDVLTLLASSLATGFSLPQAIDGITKDAAEPSGKEFARALAETRIGAELEDALDRMATRMESVDMTWTVMAIRIQRHVGGNLSETLRTTARTLRDRESLRRQIRALSADGRLSSYFLVAMPFGIVGYLWFVNRSYISLLWTNPFGIAMMIAGATAMAIGIIWMRRVVVVEV
;
A
#
# COMPACT_ATOMS: atom_id res chain seq x y z
N MET A 1 1.59 -38.37 -40.72
CA MET A 1 0.87 -37.68 -39.63
C MET A 1 1.18 -36.18 -39.49
N ILE A 2 2.32 -35.66 -39.94
CA ILE A 2 2.70 -34.24 -39.76
C ILE A 2 1.97 -33.27 -40.73
N ARG A 3 1.52 -33.73 -41.90
CA ARG A 3 0.79 -32.89 -42.88
C ARG A 3 -0.71 -32.69 -42.58
N VAL A 4 -1.29 -33.46 -41.66
CA VAL A 4 -2.70 -33.32 -41.26
C VAL A 4 -2.85 -32.27 -40.15
N LEU A 5 -1.86 -32.16 -39.25
CA LEU A 5 -1.85 -31.10 -38.23
C LEU A 5 -1.59 -29.71 -38.80
N SER A 6 -0.85 -29.56 -39.90
CA SER A 6 -0.59 -28.25 -40.51
C SER A 6 -1.80 -27.67 -41.25
N ARG A 7 -2.71 -28.53 -41.74
CA ARG A 7 -3.98 -28.10 -42.36
C ARG A 7 -5.03 -27.74 -41.31
N ALA A 8 -5.04 -28.42 -40.17
CA ALA A 8 -5.91 -28.07 -39.05
C ALA A 8 -5.49 -26.75 -38.39
N SER A 9 -4.19 -26.47 -38.25
CA SER A 9 -3.70 -25.18 -37.75
C SER A 9 -3.88 -24.04 -38.76
N ALA A 10 -3.75 -24.31 -40.07
CA ALA A 10 -4.06 -23.32 -41.10
C ALA A 10 -5.57 -22.98 -41.16
N LEU A 11 -6.46 -23.95 -40.94
CA LEU A 11 -7.90 -23.71 -40.86
C LEU A 11 -8.30 -22.99 -39.55
N LEU A 12 -7.62 -23.26 -38.44
CA LEU A 12 -7.82 -22.54 -37.17
C LEU A 12 -7.30 -21.10 -37.25
N VAL A 13 -6.16 -20.88 -37.90
CA VAL A 13 -5.60 -19.53 -38.10
C VAL A 13 -6.41 -18.76 -39.15
N ALA A 14 -6.92 -19.42 -40.20
CA ALA A 14 -7.81 -18.79 -41.20
C ALA A 14 -9.20 -18.45 -40.64
N THR A 15 -9.75 -19.28 -39.75
CA THR A 15 -11.03 -18.97 -39.06
C THR A 15 -10.86 -17.90 -37.97
N LEU A 16 -9.72 -17.87 -37.26
CA LEU A 16 -9.40 -16.77 -36.34
C LEU A 16 -9.06 -15.45 -37.06
N THR A 17 -8.46 -15.49 -38.26
CA THR A 17 -8.21 -14.28 -39.05
C THR A 17 -9.45 -13.80 -39.80
N ALA A 18 -10.35 -14.67 -40.24
CA ALA A 18 -11.66 -14.28 -40.78
C ALA A 18 -12.60 -13.70 -39.69
N LEU A 19 -12.49 -14.17 -38.45
CA LEU A 19 -13.19 -13.57 -37.30
C LEU A 19 -12.55 -12.25 -36.84
N ALA A 20 -11.24 -12.05 -37.06
CA ALA A 20 -10.57 -10.79 -36.79
C ALA A 20 -10.80 -9.73 -37.89
N LEU A 21 -10.98 -10.14 -39.16
CA LEU A 21 -11.22 -9.23 -40.29
C LEU A 21 -12.69 -8.81 -40.46
N THR A 22 -13.63 -9.48 -39.81
CA THR A 22 -15.03 -9.02 -39.70
C THR A 22 -15.28 -8.10 -38.50
N VAL A 23 -14.30 -7.97 -37.59
CA VAL A 23 -14.36 -7.10 -36.40
C VAL A 23 -13.43 -5.88 -36.51
N GLY A 24 -12.56 -5.83 -37.52
CA GLY A 24 -11.59 -4.76 -37.76
C GLY A 24 -12.10 -3.50 -38.48
N GLY A 25 -13.40 -3.40 -38.75
CA GLY A 25 -13.97 -2.39 -39.65
C GLY A 25 -15.05 -1.50 -39.03
N ALA A 26 -14.93 -1.06 -37.77
CA ALA A 26 -15.70 0.08 -37.24
C ALA A 26 -15.26 0.45 -35.81
N TRP A 27 -14.06 1.01 -35.66
CA TRP A 27 -13.77 1.86 -34.50
C TRP A 27 -13.61 3.31 -34.99
N ALA A 28 -14.65 3.80 -35.66
CA ALA A 28 -14.96 5.21 -35.52
C ALA A 28 -15.28 5.41 -34.03
N THR A 29 -14.58 6.34 -33.39
CA THR A 29 -14.94 6.81 -32.06
C THR A 29 -16.33 7.44 -32.12
N THR A 30 -17.37 6.63 -32.04
CA THR A 30 -18.71 7.09 -31.68
C THR A 30 -18.59 7.56 -30.24
N THR A 31 -18.45 8.87 -30.10
CA THR A 31 -18.67 9.57 -28.84
C THR A 31 -20.10 9.25 -28.46
N GLU A 32 -20.28 8.31 -27.52
CA GLU A 32 -21.61 8.00 -27.01
C GLU A 32 -22.19 9.32 -26.46
N PRO A 33 -23.36 9.78 -26.93
CA PRO A 33 -23.93 11.02 -26.45
C PRO A 33 -24.16 10.89 -24.95
N GLN A 34 -23.52 11.76 -24.17
CA GLN A 34 -23.66 11.78 -22.71
C GLN A 34 -25.15 11.89 -22.36
N LYS A 35 -25.66 10.92 -21.61
CA LYS A 35 -27.06 10.90 -21.17
C LYS A 35 -27.24 11.86 -19.98
N PRO A 36 -28.34 12.63 -19.90
CA PRO A 36 -28.65 13.48 -18.76
C PRO A 36 -28.81 12.65 -17.49
N THR A 37 -28.32 13.17 -16.36
CA THR A 37 -28.37 12.48 -15.06
C THR A 37 -29.02 13.36 -13.99
N LEU A 38 -29.87 12.76 -13.16
CA LEU A 38 -30.44 13.37 -11.97
C LEU A 38 -29.64 12.88 -10.75
N SER A 39 -29.08 13.81 -10.01
CA SER A 39 -28.21 13.60 -8.84
C SER A 39 -28.81 14.26 -7.60
N GLU A 40 -28.45 13.79 -6.39
CA GLU A 40 -28.78 14.48 -5.13
C GLU A 40 -30.27 14.65 -4.86
N VAL A 41 -31.03 13.57 -5.09
CA VAL A 41 -32.47 13.57 -4.84
C VAL A 41 -32.74 13.52 -3.33
N SER A 42 -33.18 14.65 -2.77
CA SER A 42 -33.61 14.79 -1.38
C SER A 42 -35.08 15.20 -1.32
N ILE A 43 -35.78 14.80 -0.27
CA ILE A 43 -37.20 15.12 -0.08
C ILE A 43 -37.32 15.97 1.18
N SER A 44 -37.90 17.17 1.03
CA SER A 44 -38.16 18.08 2.13
C SER A 44 -39.59 18.63 2.00
N HIS A 45 -40.38 18.58 3.07
CA HIS A 45 -41.76 19.09 3.11
C HIS A 45 -42.66 18.62 1.95
N GLY A 46 -42.57 17.35 1.54
CA GLY A 46 -43.37 16.81 0.44
C GLY A 46 -42.94 17.27 -0.96
N THR A 47 -41.77 17.90 -1.09
CA THR A 47 -41.17 18.29 -2.38
C THR A 47 -39.86 17.54 -2.59
N LEU A 48 -39.70 16.94 -3.76
CA LEU A 48 -38.48 16.31 -4.23
C LEU A 48 -37.58 17.40 -4.83
N HIS A 49 -36.39 17.54 -4.26
CA HIS A 49 -35.31 18.38 -4.77
C HIS A 49 -34.24 17.50 -5.38
N GLY A 50 -33.87 17.73 -6.64
CA GLY A 50 -32.77 17.03 -7.29
C GLY A 50 -31.96 17.97 -8.17
N ILE A 51 -30.68 17.67 -8.37
CA ILE A 51 -29.80 18.40 -9.30
C ILE A 51 -29.76 17.64 -10.62
N LEU A 52 -30.30 18.24 -11.66
CA LEU A 52 -30.28 17.74 -13.03
C LEU A 52 -29.02 18.27 -13.74
N THR A 53 -28.22 17.35 -14.27
CA THR A 53 -27.08 17.66 -15.14
C THR A 53 -27.46 17.29 -16.57
N VAL A 54 -27.60 18.29 -17.45
CA VAL A 54 -27.89 18.06 -18.88
C VAL A 54 -26.65 18.41 -19.72
N PRO A 55 -26.03 17.42 -20.39
CA PRO A 55 -24.94 17.67 -21.32
C PRO A 55 -25.40 18.58 -22.48
N GLY A 56 -24.76 19.75 -22.64
CA GLY A 56 -25.05 20.71 -23.72
C GLY A 56 -25.83 21.97 -23.32
N ALA A 57 -26.32 22.07 -22.08
CA ALA A 57 -26.90 23.32 -21.56
C ALA A 57 -25.78 24.24 -21.04
N ALA A 58 -25.50 25.36 -21.72
CA ALA A 58 -24.47 26.31 -21.28
C ALA A 58 -24.86 27.13 -20.02
N SER A 59 -26.15 27.31 -19.75
CA SER A 59 -26.71 27.92 -18.52
C SER A 59 -28.11 27.34 -18.25
N ALA A 60 -28.70 27.67 -17.10
CA ALA A 60 -30.08 27.34 -16.76
C ALA A 60 -31.12 27.94 -17.72
N ASP A 61 -30.76 28.97 -18.49
CA ASP A 61 -31.65 29.67 -19.43
C ASP A 61 -31.89 28.87 -20.72
N ASN A 62 -31.08 27.83 -20.98
CA ASN A 62 -31.21 26.95 -22.14
C ASN A 62 -32.18 25.77 -21.93
N ILE A 63 -32.78 25.68 -20.74
CA ILE A 63 -33.79 24.68 -20.39
C ILE A 63 -35.14 25.40 -20.32
N ASP A 64 -36.10 24.98 -21.14
CA ASP A 64 -37.45 25.56 -21.09
C ASP A 64 -38.13 25.15 -19.76
N PRO A 65 -38.35 26.09 -18.82
CA PRO A 65 -38.91 25.79 -17.50
C PRO A 65 -40.31 25.19 -17.56
N GLY A 66 -41.07 25.48 -18.62
CA GLY A 66 -42.43 24.96 -18.83
C GLY A 66 -42.49 23.58 -19.47
N SER A 67 -41.35 23.01 -19.88
CA SER A 67 -41.27 21.72 -20.59
C SER A 67 -40.88 20.54 -19.70
N LEU A 68 -40.49 20.80 -18.44
CA LEU A 68 -39.94 19.79 -17.54
C LEU A 68 -41.05 19.05 -16.81
N GLU A 69 -41.18 17.76 -17.09
CA GLU A 69 -42.16 16.86 -16.49
C GLU A 69 -41.46 15.74 -15.72
N VAL A 70 -42.01 15.37 -14.58
CA VAL A 70 -41.55 14.25 -13.76
C VAL A 70 -42.68 13.26 -13.55
N GLN A 71 -42.37 12.00 -13.86
CA GLN A 71 -43.26 10.86 -13.73
C GLN A 71 -42.77 9.94 -12.62
N TYR A 72 -43.68 9.55 -11.72
CA TYR A 72 -43.41 8.60 -10.64
C TYR A 72 -44.05 7.25 -10.97
N GLY A 73 -43.25 6.20 -11.17
CA GLY A 73 -43.76 4.87 -11.52
C GLY A 73 -44.58 4.89 -12.81
N SER A 74 -45.81 4.37 -12.76
CA SER A 74 -46.79 4.39 -13.87
C SER A 74 -47.80 5.56 -13.80
N GLY A 75 -47.61 6.51 -12.88
CA GLY A 75 -48.52 7.65 -12.70
C GLY A 75 -48.45 8.68 -13.84
N ALA A 76 -49.39 9.64 -13.87
CA ALA A 76 -49.37 10.72 -14.86
C ALA A 76 -48.19 11.69 -14.64
N PRO A 77 -47.51 12.17 -15.71
CA PRO A 77 -46.41 13.14 -15.60
C PRO A 77 -46.90 14.48 -15.02
N ARG A 78 -46.06 15.11 -14.19
CA ARG A 78 -46.36 16.41 -13.57
C ARG A 78 -45.26 17.43 -13.87
N LEU A 79 -45.67 18.66 -14.15
CA LEU A 79 -44.77 19.79 -14.37
C LEU A 79 -43.89 20.06 -13.14
N ALA A 80 -42.59 20.14 -13.36
CA ALA A 80 -41.59 20.48 -12.36
C ALA A 80 -41.40 22.00 -12.27
N LYS A 81 -41.22 22.52 -11.06
CA LYS A 81 -40.80 23.91 -10.88
C LYS A 81 -39.29 23.98 -11.00
N VAL A 82 -38.80 24.64 -12.05
CA VAL A 82 -37.37 24.83 -12.31
C VAL A 82 -36.95 26.15 -11.67
N THR A 83 -36.01 26.08 -10.72
CA THR A 83 -35.42 27.29 -10.14
C THR A 83 -33.93 27.28 -10.50
N PRO A 84 -33.41 28.29 -11.23
CA PRO A 84 -31.97 28.37 -11.51
C PRO A 84 -31.16 28.29 -10.20
N ILE A 85 -30.07 27.52 -10.16
CA ILE A 85 -29.15 27.46 -8.99
C ILE A 85 -28.25 28.71 -8.96
N THR A 86 -28.85 29.89 -9.04
CA THR A 86 -28.12 31.16 -8.87
C THR A 86 -28.05 31.61 -7.41
N GLN A 87 -28.50 30.77 -6.45
CA GLN A 87 -28.52 31.13 -5.01
C GLN A 87 -27.59 30.31 -4.10
N GLU A 88 -26.93 29.25 -4.57
CA GLU A 88 -25.99 28.47 -3.75
C GLU A 88 -24.53 28.62 -4.23
N ARG A 89 -23.61 28.71 -3.26
CA ARG A 89 -22.19 28.95 -3.51
C ARG A 89 -21.56 27.77 -4.23
N ARG A 90 -21.16 27.95 -5.49
CA ARG A 90 -20.40 26.96 -6.27
C ARG A 90 -18.92 27.11 -6.01
N THR A 91 -18.28 26.05 -5.55
CA THR A 91 -16.85 26.04 -5.20
C THR A 91 -16.13 24.90 -5.90
N ALA A 92 -15.08 25.24 -6.65
CA ALA A 92 -14.20 24.30 -7.34
C ALA A 92 -12.76 24.45 -6.82
N LEU A 93 -12.09 23.33 -6.53
CA LEU A 93 -10.68 23.31 -6.16
C LEU A 93 -9.90 22.49 -7.19
N ILE A 94 -8.93 23.13 -7.84
CA ILE A 94 -8.03 22.46 -8.78
C ILE A 94 -6.87 21.89 -7.97
N LEU A 95 -6.69 20.57 -8.01
CA LEU A 95 -5.55 19.85 -7.45
C LEU A 95 -4.63 19.40 -8.58
N ILE A 96 -3.42 19.96 -8.63
CA ILE A 96 -2.41 19.62 -9.66
C ILE A 96 -1.26 18.84 -9.04
N ASP A 97 -1.03 17.65 -9.56
CA ASP A 97 0.15 16.86 -9.28
C ASP A 97 1.41 17.56 -9.85
N THR A 98 2.37 17.82 -8.96
CA THR A 98 3.67 18.41 -9.27
C THR A 98 4.81 17.47 -8.87
N SER A 99 4.57 16.16 -8.85
CA SER A 99 5.62 15.15 -8.63
C SER A 99 6.64 15.12 -9.77
N GLY A 100 7.74 14.37 -9.56
CA GLY A 100 8.80 14.21 -10.57
C GLY A 100 8.30 13.70 -11.92
N SER A 101 7.26 12.85 -11.96
CA SER A 101 6.71 12.27 -13.20
C SER A 101 6.03 13.32 -14.11
N MET A 102 5.63 14.45 -13.53
CA MET A 102 4.98 15.59 -14.19
C MET A 102 5.97 16.65 -14.71
N ALA A 103 7.27 16.45 -14.54
CA ALA A 103 8.29 17.41 -14.97
C ALA A 103 8.29 17.68 -16.49
N GLY A 104 8.88 18.82 -16.87
CA GLY A 104 9.03 19.22 -18.27
C GLY A 104 7.71 19.61 -18.94
N SER A 105 7.48 19.07 -20.14
CA SER A 105 6.35 19.43 -21.01
C SER A 105 4.98 19.11 -20.42
N LYS A 106 4.88 18.13 -19.52
CA LYS A 106 3.62 17.70 -18.90
C LYS A 106 3.06 18.76 -17.97
N LEU A 107 3.86 19.29 -17.05
CA LEU A 107 3.44 20.40 -16.17
C LEU A 107 3.15 21.67 -16.98
N VAL A 108 3.89 21.93 -18.06
CA VAL A 108 3.59 23.06 -18.97
C VAL A 108 2.21 22.89 -19.62
N ALA A 109 1.89 21.70 -20.12
CA ALA A 109 0.58 21.37 -20.67
C ALA A 109 -0.53 21.48 -19.61
N ALA A 110 -0.28 20.99 -18.40
CA ALA A 110 -1.18 21.11 -17.26
C ALA A 110 -1.52 22.56 -16.91
N LYS A 111 -0.50 23.42 -16.82
CA LYS A 111 -0.67 24.86 -16.60
C LYS A 111 -1.52 25.49 -17.70
N SER A 112 -1.24 25.18 -18.97
CA SER A 112 -1.99 25.70 -20.12
C SER A 112 -3.47 25.27 -20.10
N ALA A 113 -3.73 23.99 -19.83
CA ALA A 113 -5.08 23.45 -19.75
C ALA A 113 -5.87 24.03 -18.56
N ALA A 114 -5.24 24.17 -17.39
CA ALA A 114 -5.85 24.79 -16.22
C ALA A 114 -6.16 26.29 -16.44
N LYS A 115 -5.30 27.02 -17.15
CA LYS A 115 -5.61 28.40 -17.58
C LYS A 115 -6.83 28.45 -18.50
N SER A 116 -6.92 27.52 -19.46
CA SER A 116 -8.06 27.40 -20.38
C SER A 116 -9.36 27.03 -19.65
N PHE A 117 -9.27 26.24 -18.58
CA PHE A 117 -10.38 25.93 -17.68
C PHE A 117 -10.88 27.18 -16.96
N LEU A 118 -9.98 27.97 -16.37
CA LEU A 118 -10.33 29.20 -15.65
C LEU A 118 -10.99 30.22 -16.57
N ALA A 119 -10.53 30.35 -17.83
CA ALA A 119 -11.14 31.24 -18.80
C ALA A 119 -12.60 30.88 -19.17
N GLN A 120 -13.01 29.63 -18.95
CA GLN A 120 -14.37 29.14 -19.19
C GLN A 120 -15.25 29.15 -17.93
N MET A 121 -14.71 29.51 -16.77
CA MET A 121 -15.46 29.53 -15.51
C MET A 121 -16.34 30.77 -15.40
N PRO A 122 -17.63 30.63 -15.04
CA PRO A 122 -18.48 31.75 -14.71
C PRO A 122 -17.92 32.57 -13.53
N PRO A 123 -18.04 33.91 -13.53
CA PRO A 123 -17.42 34.78 -12.53
C PRO A 123 -17.97 34.61 -11.10
N ASP A 124 -19.13 33.96 -10.96
CA ASP A 124 -19.75 33.67 -9.67
C ASP A 124 -19.22 32.39 -8.99
N VAL A 125 -18.47 31.54 -9.72
CA VAL A 125 -17.86 30.32 -9.20
C VAL A 125 -16.59 30.65 -8.42
N TYR A 126 -16.47 30.14 -7.19
CA TYR A 126 -15.24 30.24 -6.40
C TYR A 126 -14.26 29.18 -6.86
N VAL A 127 -13.10 29.57 -7.35
CA VAL A 127 -12.07 28.63 -7.80
C VAL A 127 -10.83 28.77 -6.92
N GLY A 128 -10.33 27.64 -6.42
CA GLY A 128 -9.06 27.54 -5.69
C GLY A 128 -8.04 26.73 -6.47
N LEU A 129 -6.77 26.82 -6.04
CA LEU A 129 -5.67 26.02 -6.56
C LEU A 129 -4.83 25.46 -5.42
N ALA A 130 -4.56 24.17 -5.51
CA ALA A 130 -3.59 23.48 -4.68
C ALA A 130 -2.68 22.62 -5.58
N SER A 131 -1.43 22.52 -5.18
CA SER A 131 -0.46 21.61 -5.78
C SER A 131 -0.04 20.56 -4.77
N PHE A 132 0.35 19.39 -5.26
CA PHE A 132 0.89 18.37 -4.38
C PHE A 132 2.03 17.62 -5.05
N SER A 133 3.09 17.40 -4.28
CA SER A 133 4.07 16.35 -4.51
C SER A 133 4.10 15.48 -3.26
N GLY A 134 5.18 15.45 -2.49
CA GLY A 134 5.23 14.68 -1.24
C GLY A 134 4.31 15.22 -0.13
N GLN A 135 4.02 16.53 -0.15
CA GLN A 135 3.00 17.14 0.70
C GLN A 135 2.09 18.07 -0.12
N PRO A 136 0.81 18.17 0.26
CA PRO A 136 -0.14 19.03 -0.44
C PRO A 136 -0.08 20.46 0.10
N HIS A 137 -0.05 21.43 -0.82
CA HIS A 137 0.02 22.87 -0.51
C HIS A 137 -1.13 23.62 -1.18
N LEU A 138 -1.94 24.30 -0.37
CA LEU A 138 -2.95 25.23 -0.86
C LEU A 138 -2.27 26.54 -1.27
N LEU A 139 -2.32 26.87 -2.56
CA LEU A 139 -1.70 28.07 -3.10
C LEU A 139 -2.66 29.25 -3.12
N VAL A 140 -3.93 28.97 -3.46
CA VAL A 140 -4.99 29.97 -3.49
C VAL A 140 -6.26 29.34 -2.93
N SER A 141 -6.74 29.87 -1.81
CA SER A 141 -8.05 29.49 -1.27
C SER A 141 -9.17 29.88 -2.26
N PRO A 142 -10.29 29.12 -2.32
CA PRO A 142 -11.32 29.36 -3.32
C PRO A 142 -11.84 30.80 -3.36
N THR A 143 -11.68 31.46 -4.51
CA THR A 143 -11.97 32.89 -4.71
C THR A 143 -12.69 33.14 -6.04
N ARG A 144 -13.45 34.24 -6.13
CA ARG A 144 -14.03 34.71 -7.40
C ARG A 144 -13.01 35.44 -8.29
N LYS A 145 -11.85 35.83 -7.73
CA LYS A 145 -10.76 36.45 -8.48
C LYS A 145 -9.96 35.38 -9.24
N HIS A 146 -10.51 34.87 -10.33
CA HIS A 146 -9.87 33.79 -11.12
C HIS A 146 -8.47 34.17 -11.60
N ALA A 147 -8.22 35.47 -11.87
CA ALA A 147 -6.90 35.99 -12.22
C ALA A 147 -5.82 35.66 -11.17
N SER A 148 -6.15 35.66 -9.87
CA SER A 148 -5.23 35.27 -8.81
C SER A 148 -4.83 33.79 -8.90
N VAL A 149 -5.78 32.93 -9.30
CA VAL A 149 -5.54 31.51 -9.56
C VAL A 149 -4.67 31.32 -10.81
N THR A 150 -4.95 32.08 -11.87
CA THR A 150 -4.15 32.10 -13.11
C THR A 150 -2.70 32.51 -12.85
N ALA A 151 -2.46 33.48 -11.98
CA ALA A 151 -1.12 33.91 -11.57
C ALA A 151 -0.41 32.84 -10.74
N ALA A 152 -1.11 32.19 -9.80
CA ALA A 152 -0.50 31.11 -9.00
C ALA A 152 -0.08 29.90 -9.85
N LEU A 153 -0.79 29.61 -10.95
CA LEU A 153 -0.42 28.52 -11.88
C LEU A 153 0.97 28.70 -12.51
N THR A 154 1.46 29.94 -12.71
CA THR A 154 2.77 30.13 -13.35
C THR A 154 3.91 29.65 -12.45
N GLY A 155 3.76 29.77 -11.13
CA GLY A 155 4.77 29.42 -10.14
C GLY A 155 4.94 27.93 -9.84
N LEU A 156 4.10 27.05 -10.40
CA LEU A 156 4.22 25.60 -10.11
C LEU A 156 5.52 25.02 -10.67
N THR A 157 6.22 24.22 -9.87
CA THR A 157 7.43 23.49 -10.27
C THR A 157 7.26 22.01 -9.94
N ALA A 158 7.70 21.14 -10.85
CA ALA A 158 7.64 19.70 -10.64
C ALA A 158 8.86 19.20 -9.85
N GLY A 159 8.64 18.27 -8.92
CA GLY A 159 9.69 17.59 -8.18
C GLY A 159 9.17 16.81 -6.97
N GLY A 160 9.90 15.77 -6.60
CA GLY A 160 9.62 14.95 -5.43
C GLY A 160 8.60 13.83 -5.67
N GLU A 161 8.11 13.30 -4.56
CA GLU A 161 7.20 12.15 -4.43
C GLU A 161 5.72 12.52 -4.72
N THR A 162 4.79 11.57 -4.57
CA THR A 162 3.35 11.78 -4.81
C THR A 162 2.50 11.43 -3.58
N GLY A 163 1.91 12.44 -2.95
CA GLY A 163 1.01 12.37 -1.80
C GLY A 163 -0.44 12.65 -2.20
N LEU A 164 -0.98 11.83 -3.11
CA LEU A 164 -2.29 11.99 -3.72
C LEU A 164 -3.43 11.94 -2.70
N TYR A 165 -3.41 10.97 -1.77
CA TYR A 165 -4.49 10.80 -0.80
C TYR A 165 -4.56 11.95 0.20
N ASP A 166 -3.41 12.43 0.66
CA ASP A 166 -3.34 13.59 1.57
C ASP A 166 -3.80 14.87 0.86
N ALA A 167 -3.50 15.02 -0.43
CA ALA A 167 -3.99 16.14 -1.24
C ALA A 167 -5.51 16.18 -1.37
N ILE A 168 -6.15 15.03 -1.56
CA ILE A 168 -7.62 14.95 -1.62
C ILE A 168 -8.23 15.27 -0.24
N GLN A 169 -7.65 14.80 0.85
CA GLN A 169 -8.15 15.16 2.19
C GLN A 169 -8.05 16.66 2.48
N MET A 170 -6.93 17.28 2.13
CA MET A 170 -6.76 18.72 2.20
C MET A 170 -7.82 19.42 1.33
N GLY A 171 -8.03 18.94 0.10
CA GLY A 171 -9.03 19.53 -0.79
C GLY A 171 -10.46 19.43 -0.28
N ILE A 172 -10.85 18.32 0.34
CA ILE A 172 -12.17 18.16 0.98
C ILE A 172 -12.35 19.17 2.11
N LYS A 173 -11.29 19.45 2.88
CA LYS A 173 -11.32 20.42 3.98
C LYS A 173 -11.43 21.86 3.45
N ASP A 174 -10.67 22.20 2.42
CA ASP A 174 -10.54 23.58 1.92
C ASP A 174 -11.66 24.00 0.98
N LEU A 175 -12.44 23.05 0.45
CA LEU A 175 -13.69 23.31 -0.25
C LEU A 175 -14.82 23.82 0.65
N GLY A 176 -14.67 23.73 1.98
CA GLY A 176 -15.69 24.11 2.95
C GLY A 176 -16.86 23.12 3.02
N THR A 177 -17.95 23.55 3.67
CA THR A 177 -19.09 22.68 4.01
C THR A 177 -20.41 23.06 3.34
N ALA A 178 -20.45 24.16 2.58
CA ALA A 178 -21.70 24.70 2.02
C ALA A 178 -21.66 24.81 0.49
N GLY A 179 -22.81 24.54 -0.14
CA GLY A 179 -23.01 24.62 -1.58
C GLY A 179 -22.31 23.51 -2.38
N SER A 180 -22.38 23.60 -3.71
CA SER A 180 -21.83 22.60 -4.62
C SER A 180 -20.31 22.61 -4.59
N ARG A 181 -19.70 21.49 -4.21
CA ARG A 181 -18.25 21.36 -4.00
C ARG A 181 -17.65 20.35 -4.98
N THR A 182 -16.70 20.81 -5.79
CA THR A 182 -16.04 19.99 -6.81
C THR A 182 -14.53 20.06 -6.69
N ILE A 183 -13.87 18.91 -6.72
CA ILE A 183 -12.43 18.78 -6.90
C ILE A 183 -12.16 18.46 -8.37
N VAL A 184 -11.31 19.24 -9.02
CA VAL A 184 -10.74 18.93 -10.34
C VAL A 184 -9.32 18.43 -10.11
N LEU A 185 -9.11 17.13 -10.21
CA LEU A 185 -7.84 16.47 -9.89
C LEU A 185 -7.08 16.16 -11.18
N LEU A 186 -5.83 16.58 -11.28
CA LEU A 186 -4.89 16.16 -12.32
C LEU A 186 -3.76 15.35 -11.66
N SER A 187 -3.61 14.08 -12.05
CA SER A 187 -2.54 13.20 -11.57
C SER A 187 -2.39 12.01 -12.52
N ASP A 188 -1.29 11.27 -12.41
CA ASP A 188 -1.15 9.96 -13.05
C ASP A 188 -1.71 8.80 -12.20
N GLY A 189 -2.08 9.07 -10.94
CA GLY A 189 -2.75 8.13 -10.04
C GLY A 189 -1.80 7.36 -9.11
N GLY A 190 -0.49 7.60 -9.19
CA GLY A 190 0.48 7.06 -8.23
C GLY A 190 0.34 7.72 -6.86
N ASP A 191 0.48 6.93 -5.79
CA ASP A 191 0.63 7.45 -4.43
C ASP A 191 1.82 6.73 -3.79
N THR A 192 2.81 7.48 -3.31
CA THR A 192 4.08 6.93 -2.80
C THR A 192 4.33 7.26 -1.33
N VAL A 193 3.81 8.38 -0.84
CA VAL A 193 4.15 8.91 0.50
C VAL A 193 2.96 9.37 1.36
N SER A 194 1.71 9.24 0.89
CA SER A 194 0.57 9.69 1.70
C SER A 194 0.50 8.95 3.03
N LYS A 195 0.12 9.68 4.08
CA LYS A 195 -0.22 9.10 5.38
C LYS A 195 -1.62 8.49 5.38
N SER A 196 -2.49 9.02 4.52
CA SER A 196 -3.85 8.53 4.29
C SER A 196 -3.87 7.32 3.35
N SER A 197 -4.97 6.57 3.36
CA SER A 197 -5.19 5.45 2.45
C SER A 197 -6.36 5.70 1.50
N LEU A 198 -6.39 4.97 0.38
CA LEU A 198 -7.49 5.02 -0.58
C LEU A 198 -8.85 4.74 0.07
N THR A 199 -8.94 3.82 1.03
CA THR A 199 -10.19 3.52 1.73
C THR A 199 -10.64 4.68 2.59
N THR A 200 -9.72 5.33 3.31
CA THR A 200 -10.01 6.52 4.12
C THR A 200 -10.55 7.66 3.25
N VAL A 201 -9.88 7.94 2.13
CA VAL A 201 -10.28 9.02 1.22
C VAL A 201 -11.60 8.72 0.53
N THR A 202 -11.79 7.50 0.00
CA THR A 202 -13.07 7.11 -0.62
C THR A 202 -14.24 7.13 0.36
N SER A 203 -14.01 6.80 1.64
CA SER A 203 -15.03 6.91 2.69
C SER A 203 -15.33 8.37 3.04
N ALA A 204 -14.31 9.23 3.07
CA ALA A 204 -14.48 10.67 3.30
C ALA A 204 -15.25 11.35 2.16
N LEU A 205 -15.13 10.85 0.92
CA LEU A 205 -15.90 11.32 -0.23
C LEU A 205 -17.37 10.87 -0.16
N ARG A 206 -17.63 9.62 0.23
CA ARG A 206 -18.97 8.97 0.28
C ARG A 206 -19.95 9.48 1.33
N GLY A 207 -19.71 10.63 1.95
CA GLY A 207 -20.62 11.22 2.93
C GLY A 207 -20.48 12.74 3.09
N LYS A 208 -19.72 13.37 2.20
CA LYS A 208 -19.42 14.81 2.30
C LYS A 208 -19.84 15.58 1.06
N ASP A 209 -20.65 15.03 0.16
CA ASP A 209 -21.15 15.74 -1.05
C ASP A 209 -20.04 16.55 -1.77
N VAL A 210 -18.93 15.88 -2.07
CA VAL A 210 -17.81 16.45 -2.83
C VAL A 210 -17.65 15.65 -4.12
N ARG A 211 -17.78 16.34 -5.26
CA ARG A 211 -17.63 15.70 -6.57
C ARG A 211 -16.17 15.67 -7.01
N ILE A 212 -15.68 14.54 -7.55
CA ILE A 212 -14.32 14.45 -8.12
C ILE A 212 -14.36 14.34 -9.65
N SER A 213 -13.81 15.33 -10.34
CA SER A 213 -13.47 15.22 -11.76
C SER A 213 -11.99 14.91 -11.89
N ALA A 214 -11.64 13.63 -11.99
CA ALA A 214 -10.27 13.17 -12.14
C ALA A 214 -9.83 13.18 -13.60
N ILE A 215 -8.66 13.74 -13.86
CA ILE A 215 -8.00 13.79 -15.16
C ILE A 215 -6.69 13.02 -15.01
N GLY A 216 -6.66 11.82 -15.58
CA GLY A 216 -5.49 10.95 -15.59
C GLY A 216 -4.56 11.32 -16.74
N PHE A 217 -3.42 11.95 -16.45
CA PHE A 217 -2.43 12.24 -17.48
C PHE A 217 -1.48 11.05 -17.67
N GLN A 218 -1.27 10.62 -18.91
CA GLN A 218 -0.48 9.43 -19.18
C GLN A 218 1.01 9.65 -18.87
N THR A 219 1.52 8.75 -18.05
CA THR A 219 2.92 8.58 -17.65
C THR A 219 3.25 7.08 -17.69
N ASP A 220 4.54 6.74 -17.64
CA ASP A 220 4.99 5.34 -17.57
C ASP A 220 4.51 4.63 -16.28
N GLU A 221 4.06 5.40 -15.28
CA GLU A 221 3.65 4.94 -13.95
C GLU A 221 2.14 5.11 -13.68
N SER A 222 1.33 5.39 -14.72
CA SER A 222 -0.08 5.72 -14.55
C SER A 222 -0.93 4.62 -13.93
N GLN A 223 -1.60 4.93 -12.83
CA GLN A 223 -2.51 4.03 -12.11
C GLN A 223 -3.96 4.47 -12.25
N TYR A 224 -4.50 4.40 -13.46
CA TYR A 224 -5.88 4.83 -13.76
C TYR A 224 -6.96 4.15 -12.90
N GLY A 225 -6.71 2.93 -12.40
CA GLY A 225 -7.63 2.23 -11.51
C GLY A 225 -7.86 2.95 -10.19
N VAL A 226 -6.84 3.66 -9.66
CA VAL A 226 -6.94 4.46 -8.43
C VAL A 226 -7.82 5.69 -8.68
N LEU A 227 -7.51 6.44 -9.74
CA LEU A 227 -8.29 7.63 -10.15
C LEU A 227 -9.75 7.29 -10.45
N GLY A 228 -10.01 6.15 -11.09
CA GLY A 228 -11.36 5.65 -11.32
C GLY A 228 -12.13 5.40 -10.02
N LYS A 229 -11.51 4.73 -9.03
CA LYS A 229 -12.14 4.49 -7.72
C LYS A 229 -12.44 5.79 -6.97
N LEU A 230 -11.55 6.78 -7.04
CA LEU A 230 -11.74 8.10 -6.43
C LEU A 230 -12.88 8.87 -7.09
N ALA A 231 -12.93 8.88 -8.43
CA ALA A 231 -14.01 9.50 -9.18
C ALA A 231 -15.36 8.86 -8.87
N THR A 232 -15.44 7.52 -8.83
CA THR A 232 -16.68 6.81 -8.46
C THR A 232 -17.10 7.10 -7.02
N ALA A 233 -16.15 7.18 -6.07
CA ALA A 233 -16.45 7.46 -4.68
C ALA A 233 -16.96 8.89 -4.45
N GLY A 234 -16.49 9.85 -5.24
CA GLY A 234 -16.99 11.22 -5.26
C GLY A 234 -18.02 11.48 -6.36
N GLU A 235 -18.80 10.48 -6.79
CA GLU A 235 -19.90 10.62 -7.78
C GLU A 235 -19.56 11.47 -9.02
N GLY A 236 -18.31 11.37 -9.47
CA GLY A 236 -17.76 12.20 -10.52
C GLY A 236 -17.28 11.39 -11.71
N THR A 237 -16.29 11.90 -12.44
CA THR A 237 -15.84 11.29 -13.69
C THR A 237 -14.34 11.17 -13.74
N MET A 238 -13.84 10.14 -14.41
CA MET A 238 -12.44 9.98 -14.75
C MET A 238 -12.26 10.13 -16.26
N THR A 239 -11.39 11.03 -16.68
CA THR A 239 -11.03 11.24 -18.09
C THR A 239 -9.54 10.99 -18.27
N ARG A 240 -9.18 10.24 -19.32
CA ARG A 240 -7.78 9.98 -19.67
C ARG A 240 -7.29 11.03 -20.65
N ALA A 241 -6.08 11.53 -20.42
CA ALA A 241 -5.39 12.45 -21.31
C ALA A 241 -4.01 11.89 -21.63
N THR A 242 -3.76 11.63 -22.91
CA THR A 242 -2.50 11.03 -23.41
C THR A 242 -1.55 12.09 -23.95
N ASP A 243 -2.04 13.30 -24.22
CA ASP A 243 -1.32 14.42 -24.79
C ASP A 243 -1.89 15.77 -24.31
N SER A 244 -1.26 16.87 -24.70
CA SER A 244 -1.67 18.23 -24.31
C SER A 244 -3.07 18.60 -24.83
N ALA A 245 -3.45 18.13 -26.02
CA ALA A 245 -4.74 18.42 -26.65
C ALA A 245 -5.91 17.72 -25.93
N SER A 246 -5.75 16.43 -25.63
CA SER A 246 -6.71 15.64 -24.84
C SER A 246 -6.80 16.15 -23.40
N LEU A 247 -5.69 16.64 -22.82
CA LEU A 247 -5.69 17.31 -21.52
C LEU A 247 -6.52 18.60 -21.52
N GLN A 248 -6.35 19.45 -22.53
CA GLN A 248 -7.18 20.65 -22.70
C GLN A 248 -8.66 20.32 -22.85
N LYS A 249 -9.01 19.29 -23.64
CA LYS A 249 -10.38 18.79 -23.79
C LYS A 249 -10.97 18.26 -22.48
N ALA A 250 -10.17 17.55 -21.68
CA ALA A 250 -10.59 17.02 -20.38
C ALA A 250 -10.90 18.15 -19.39
N PHE A 251 -10.01 19.14 -19.28
CA PHE A 251 -10.25 20.33 -18.46
C PHE A 251 -11.47 21.13 -18.96
N ALA A 252 -11.61 21.37 -20.26
CA ALA A 252 -12.79 22.06 -20.80
C ALA A 252 -14.11 21.30 -20.51
N SER A 253 -14.08 19.97 -20.51
CA SER A 253 -15.25 19.15 -20.16
C SER A 253 -15.59 19.23 -18.67
N ALA A 254 -14.58 19.24 -17.80
CA ALA A 254 -14.76 19.50 -16.38
C ALA A 254 -15.36 20.90 -16.15
N ALA A 255 -14.90 21.91 -16.89
CA ALA A 255 -15.40 23.27 -16.80
C ALA A 255 -16.90 23.36 -17.12
N ARG A 256 -17.32 22.82 -18.26
CA ARG A 256 -18.73 22.82 -18.68
C ARG A 256 -19.65 22.14 -17.66
N ARG A 257 -19.20 21.06 -17.02
CA ARG A 257 -20.00 20.33 -16.01
C ARG A 257 -20.19 21.11 -14.72
N ILE A 258 -19.23 21.95 -14.34
CA ILE A 258 -19.35 22.85 -13.18
C ILE A 258 -20.28 24.02 -13.53
N ALA A 259 -20.23 24.50 -14.78
CA ALA A 259 -21.08 25.58 -15.25
C ALA A 259 -22.56 25.17 -15.43
N ALA A 260 -22.84 23.92 -15.85
CA ALA A 260 -24.15 23.45 -16.31
C ALA A 260 -25.01 22.70 -15.27
N GLN A 261 -25.05 23.15 -14.01
CA GLN A 261 -25.86 22.51 -12.95
C GLN A 261 -27.21 23.23 -12.77
N VAL A 262 -28.33 22.50 -12.77
CA VAL A 262 -29.69 23.04 -12.56
C VAL A 262 -30.42 22.23 -11.50
N ARG A 263 -31.18 22.88 -10.59
CA ARG A 263 -31.98 22.21 -9.56
C ARG A 263 -33.43 22.15 -10.03
N VAL A 264 -34.01 20.96 -9.94
CA VAL A 264 -35.39 20.67 -10.29
C VAL A 264 -36.15 20.36 -8.99
N ALA A 265 -37.26 21.05 -8.75
CA ALA A 265 -38.12 20.83 -7.59
C ALA A 265 -39.51 20.34 -8.03
N VAL A 266 -39.97 19.19 -7.53
CA VAL A 266 -41.27 18.59 -7.89
C VAL A 266 -42.02 18.16 -6.65
N ALA A 267 -43.31 18.53 -6.53
CA ALA A 267 -44.16 18.05 -5.45
C ALA A 267 -44.35 16.51 -5.53
N VAL A 268 -44.16 15.83 -4.41
CA VAL A 268 -44.34 14.38 -4.27
C VAL A 268 -45.80 14.11 -3.85
N PRO A 269 -46.55 13.25 -4.54
CA PRO A 269 -47.93 12.93 -4.14
C PRO A 269 -47.94 12.17 -2.80
N ALA A 270 -48.91 12.48 -1.93
CA ALA A 270 -49.05 11.87 -0.60
C ALA A 270 -49.28 10.33 -0.61
N ASN A 271 -49.55 9.76 -1.79
CA ASN A 271 -50.00 8.38 -1.97
C ASN A 271 -48.86 7.44 -2.43
N VAL A 272 -47.62 7.94 -2.53
CA VAL A 272 -46.49 7.19 -3.12
C VAL A 272 -45.38 7.00 -2.08
N GLY A 273 -45.16 5.75 -1.66
CA GLY A 273 -44.08 5.35 -0.76
C GLY A 273 -43.28 4.17 -1.33
N GLY A 274 -42.08 3.91 -0.78
CA GLY A 274 -41.21 2.82 -1.22
C GLY A 274 -40.27 3.18 -2.39
N SER A 275 -39.54 2.19 -2.92
CA SER A 275 -38.58 2.39 -4.01
C SER A 275 -39.30 2.53 -5.34
N GLN A 276 -39.29 3.73 -5.92
CA GLN A 276 -40.00 4.04 -7.17
C GLN A 276 -39.02 4.48 -8.27
N PRO A 277 -39.21 4.04 -9.53
CA PRO A 277 -38.53 4.64 -10.66
C PRO A 277 -39.11 6.03 -10.93
N ILE A 278 -38.24 7.01 -11.10
CA ILE A 278 -38.56 8.39 -11.46
C ILE A 278 -38.01 8.66 -12.85
N THR A 279 -38.88 9.11 -13.74
CA THR A 279 -38.54 9.51 -15.11
C THR A 279 -38.70 11.02 -15.21
N VAL A 280 -37.64 11.72 -15.63
CA VAL A 280 -37.65 13.16 -15.88
C VAL A 280 -37.54 13.38 -17.39
N THR A 281 -38.50 14.09 -17.97
CA THR A 281 -38.49 14.48 -19.39
C THR A 281 -38.48 15.99 -19.52
N GLY A 282 -37.73 16.53 -20.48
CA GLY A 282 -37.70 17.98 -20.73
C GLY A 282 -37.11 18.34 -22.09
N ILE A 283 -37.06 19.63 -22.40
CA ILE A 283 -36.48 20.16 -23.65
C ILE A 283 -35.25 21.03 -23.32
N VAL A 284 -34.11 20.75 -23.96
CA VAL A 284 -32.90 21.59 -23.93
C VAL A 284 -32.50 21.94 -25.35
N ASN A 285 -32.33 23.23 -25.65
CA ASN A 285 -32.00 23.74 -27.00
C ASN A 285 -32.89 23.15 -28.12
N GLY A 286 -34.20 23.02 -27.85
CA GLY A 286 -35.18 22.48 -28.81
C GLY A 286 -35.17 20.95 -28.99
N LYS A 287 -34.36 20.19 -28.23
CA LYS A 287 -34.35 18.71 -28.28
C LYS A 287 -34.87 18.11 -26.97
N ARG A 288 -35.76 17.11 -27.09
CA ARG A 288 -36.29 16.35 -25.94
C ARG A 288 -35.22 15.43 -25.35
N PHE A 289 -35.18 15.36 -24.02
CA PHE A 289 -34.34 14.42 -23.28
C PHE A 289 -35.17 13.66 -22.23
N THR A 290 -34.70 12.47 -21.86
CA THR A 290 -35.29 11.64 -20.80
C THR A 290 -34.18 11.13 -19.87
N ALA A 291 -34.35 11.29 -18.57
CA ALA A 291 -33.45 10.78 -17.53
C ALA A 291 -34.22 9.90 -16.54
N ASN A 292 -33.69 8.70 -16.25
CA ASN A 292 -34.33 7.75 -15.34
C ASN A 292 -33.46 7.59 -14.08
N THR A 293 -34.08 7.57 -12.91
CA THR A 293 -33.42 7.23 -11.64
C THR A 293 -34.36 6.44 -10.72
N ARG A 294 -33.85 5.83 -9.65
CA ARG A 294 -34.67 5.17 -8.62
C ARG A 294 -34.47 5.86 -7.28
N VAL A 295 -35.57 6.17 -6.60
CA VAL A 295 -35.54 6.90 -5.33
C VAL A 295 -36.41 6.17 -4.32
N LEU A 296 -35.90 6.04 -3.10
CA LEU A 296 -36.64 5.46 -1.97
C LEU A 296 -37.46 6.57 -1.30
N LEU A 297 -38.78 6.50 -1.45
CA LEU A 297 -39.71 7.45 -0.83
C LEU A 297 -40.08 6.97 0.59
N PRO A 298 -40.17 7.87 1.59
CA PRO A 298 -40.64 7.51 2.92
C PRO A 298 -42.06 6.90 2.84
N PRO A 299 -42.42 5.95 3.73
CA PRO A 299 -43.72 5.32 3.70
C PRO A 299 -44.82 6.37 3.86
N SER A 300 -45.82 6.35 2.98
CA SER A 300 -47.00 7.20 3.06
C SER A 300 -47.66 6.99 4.42
N VAL A 301 -47.66 8.03 5.27
CA VAL A 301 -48.45 8.01 6.49
C VAL A 301 -49.90 8.24 6.08
N VAL A 302 -50.57 7.17 5.67
CA VAL A 302 -52.04 7.16 5.72
C VAL A 302 -52.38 7.22 7.21
N ALA A 303 -53.00 8.32 7.62
CA ALA A 303 -53.54 8.46 8.96
C ALA A 303 -54.51 7.31 9.21
N ALA A 304 -54.11 6.35 10.04
CA ALA A 304 -55.00 5.31 10.52
C ALA A 304 -56.10 5.95 11.40
N PRO A 305 -57.36 5.48 11.34
CA PRO A 305 -58.43 6.02 12.16
C PRO A 305 -58.10 5.82 13.65
N ARG A 306 -58.33 6.89 14.43
CA ARG A 306 -58.09 6.95 15.87
C ARG A 306 -59.05 5.99 16.59
N VAL A 307 -58.56 4.84 17.03
CA VAL A 307 -59.28 3.95 17.96
C VAL A 307 -58.98 4.38 19.40
N ALA A 308 -60.04 4.56 20.20
CA ALA A 308 -59.98 4.91 21.62
C ALA A 308 -59.28 3.81 22.45
N PRO A 309 -58.66 4.14 23.60
CA PRO A 309 -57.85 3.20 24.36
C PRO A 309 -58.73 2.19 25.12
N SER A 310 -58.63 0.92 24.76
CA SER A 310 -59.18 -0.20 25.54
C SER A 310 -58.07 -0.89 26.33
N ALA A 311 -58.24 -0.84 27.65
CA ALA A 311 -57.73 -1.72 28.70
C ALA A 311 -56.38 -2.45 28.48
N ALA A 312 -55.44 -2.08 29.34
CA ALA A 312 -54.17 -2.76 29.57
C ALA A 312 -54.37 -4.25 29.95
N SER A 313 -53.55 -5.10 29.31
CA SER A 313 -53.07 -6.37 29.85
C SER A 313 -51.53 -6.32 29.85
N PRO A 314 -50.85 -6.88 30.85
CA PRO A 314 -49.42 -6.69 31.03
C PRO A 314 -48.67 -7.47 29.95
N VAL A 315 -48.11 -6.75 28.98
CA VAL A 315 -47.11 -7.33 28.07
C VAL A 315 -45.79 -7.35 28.84
N THR A 316 -45.33 -8.55 29.16
CA THR A 316 -43.94 -8.82 29.55
C THR A 316 -43.02 -8.10 28.56
N GLN A 317 -42.31 -7.07 29.02
CA GLN A 317 -41.32 -6.35 28.22
C GLN A 317 -40.19 -7.32 27.84
N MET A 318 -40.20 -7.83 26.61
CA MET A 318 -38.95 -8.15 25.91
C MET A 318 -38.43 -6.84 25.34
N ALA A 319 -37.42 -6.29 26.04
CA ALA A 319 -36.67 -5.14 25.55
C ALA A 319 -36.10 -5.43 24.14
N PRO A 320 -36.06 -4.43 23.25
CA PRO A 320 -35.33 -4.58 22.00
C PRO A 320 -33.85 -4.75 22.35
N ALA A 321 -33.24 -5.83 21.84
CA ALA A 321 -31.80 -5.98 21.83
C ALA A 321 -31.20 -4.93 20.90
N VAL A 322 -31.13 -3.68 21.37
CA VAL A 322 -30.08 -2.75 20.97
C VAL A 322 -28.80 -3.49 21.31
N GLY A 323 -28.02 -3.85 20.29
CA GLY A 323 -26.75 -4.55 20.47
C GLY A 323 -25.87 -3.74 21.41
N SER A 324 -25.92 -4.08 22.70
CA SER A 324 -24.99 -3.56 23.68
C SER A 324 -23.62 -3.96 23.17
N ILE A 325 -22.76 -3.00 22.84
CA ILE A 325 -21.32 -3.24 22.89
C ILE A 325 -21.11 -3.82 24.28
N SER A 326 -20.90 -5.13 24.34
CA SER A 326 -21.04 -5.84 25.60
C SER A 326 -20.13 -5.18 26.61
N ARG A 327 -20.56 -5.06 27.87
CA ARG A 327 -19.71 -4.58 28.97
C ARG A 327 -18.35 -5.29 28.98
N ARG A 328 -18.27 -6.50 28.41
CA ARG A 328 -17.05 -7.27 28.15
C ARG A 328 -16.14 -6.64 27.10
N VAL A 329 -16.63 -6.07 25.99
CA VAL A 329 -15.81 -5.34 25.00
C VAL A 329 -15.15 -4.12 25.62
N ILE A 330 -15.82 -3.43 26.55
CA ILE A 330 -15.25 -2.29 27.29
C ILE A 330 -14.17 -2.78 28.27
N TRP A 331 -14.41 -3.88 29.01
CA TRP A 331 -13.39 -4.49 29.86
C TRP A 331 -12.22 -5.10 29.08
N ILE A 332 -12.45 -5.58 27.86
CA ILE A 332 -11.42 -6.13 26.96
C ILE A 332 -10.59 -5.03 26.33
N ALA A 333 -11.21 -3.91 25.91
CA ALA A 333 -10.49 -2.71 25.51
C ALA A 333 -9.68 -2.12 26.68
N ALA A 334 -10.24 -2.11 27.89
CA ALA A 334 -9.54 -1.70 29.10
C ALA A 334 -8.40 -2.67 29.47
N ALA A 335 -8.55 -3.98 29.27
CA ALA A 335 -7.48 -4.96 29.49
C ALA A 335 -6.39 -4.87 28.43
N ALA A 336 -6.73 -4.60 27.16
CA ALA A 336 -5.76 -4.36 26.09
C ALA A 336 -4.99 -3.05 26.31
N VAL A 337 -5.67 -1.99 26.76
CA VAL A 337 -5.04 -0.75 27.20
C VAL A 337 -4.22 -0.97 28.46
N PHE A 338 -4.66 -1.77 29.43
CA PHE A 338 -3.91 -2.09 30.64
C PHE A 338 -2.67 -2.94 30.34
N VAL A 339 -2.74 -3.92 29.45
CA VAL A 339 -1.57 -4.70 28.99
C VAL A 339 -0.65 -3.85 28.15
N GLY A 340 -1.18 -2.96 27.30
CA GLY A 340 -0.42 -1.96 26.56
C GLY A 340 0.28 -0.95 27.47
N LEU A 341 -0.40 -0.48 28.52
CA LEU A 341 0.13 0.44 29.51
C LEU A 341 1.11 -0.26 30.45
N LEU A 342 0.85 -1.50 30.85
CA LEU A 342 1.75 -2.33 31.66
C LEU A 342 2.99 -2.71 30.86
N THR A 343 2.89 -2.97 29.57
CA THR A 343 4.07 -3.16 28.69
C THR A 343 4.81 -1.86 28.48
N LEU A 344 4.14 -0.71 28.38
CA LEU A 344 4.79 0.60 28.31
C LEU A 344 5.42 1.02 29.65
N ILE A 345 4.82 0.63 30.78
CA ILE A 345 5.33 0.81 32.15
C ILE A 345 6.44 -0.20 32.46
N LEU A 346 6.44 -1.41 31.88
CA LEU A 346 7.56 -2.35 31.98
C LEU A 346 8.70 -1.96 31.03
N LEU A 347 8.41 -1.42 29.85
CA LEU A 347 9.40 -0.79 28.96
C LEU A 347 9.93 0.52 29.54
N GLY A 348 9.13 1.23 30.34
CA GLY A 348 9.47 2.51 30.96
C GLY A 348 10.07 2.39 32.36
N SER A 349 9.76 1.34 33.13
CA SER A 349 10.29 1.10 34.49
C SER A 349 11.36 0.01 34.54
N SER A 350 11.50 -0.82 33.50
CA SER A 350 12.79 -1.46 33.29
C SER A 350 13.72 -0.39 32.70
N SER A 351 14.69 0.01 33.50
CA SER A 351 15.86 0.82 33.17
C SER A 351 16.74 0.24 32.03
N VAL A 352 16.15 -0.35 31.00
CA VAL A 352 16.82 -0.95 29.83
C VAL A 352 16.98 0.07 28.69
N PHE A 353 16.24 1.17 28.70
CA PHE A 353 16.44 2.32 27.81
C PHE A 353 16.96 3.56 28.55
N THR A 354 17.94 3.38 29.43
CA THR A 354 18.82 4.51 29.71
C THR A 354 19.74 4.69 28.49
N PRO A 355 19.79 5.87 27.85
CA PRO A 355 20.79 6.13 26.82
C PRO A 355 22.17 6.15 27.49
N HIS A 356 22.84 5.00 27.54
CA HIS A 356 24.23 4.87 27.99
C HIS A 356 25.25 5.44 26.98
N ALA A 357 24.85 6.45 26.20
CA ALA A 357 25.76 7.20 25.34
C ALA A 357 26.83 7.99 26.12
N ARG A 358 26.83 7.98 27.46
CA ARG A 358 27.87 8.61 28.28
C ARG A 358 28.14 7.84 29.58
N LYS A 359 28.77 6.66 29.50
CA LYS A 359 29.69 6.20 30.57
C LYS A 359 30.79 5.31 29.98
N ARG A 360 31.89 6.00 29.72
CA ARG A 360 33.23 5.52 29.39
C ARG A 360 33.71 4.39 30.33
N ILE A 361 34.57 3.53 29.76
CA ILE A 361 35.66 2.80 30.42
C ILE A 361 35.20 1.73 31.43
N ARG A 362 34.80 0.55 30.94
CA ARG A 362 35.24 -0.77 31.47
C ARG A 362 34.66 -1.90 30.59
N THR A 363 35.26 -2.15 29.44
CA THR A 363 35.08 -3.44 28.73
C THR A 363 36.39 -3.89 28.09
N ILE A 364 37.48 -3.52 28.76
CA ILE A 364 38.81 -4.10 28.57
C ILE A 364 38.88 -5.49 29.26
N ASP A 365 37.95 -5.83 30.16
CA ASP A 365 37.93 -7.12 30.86
C ASP A 365 37.38 -8.31 30.04
N SER A 366 36.73 -8.10 28.88
CA SER A 366 36.24 -9.22 28.06
C SER A 366 37.13 -9.56 26.86
N TYR A 367 38.27 -8.87 26.71
CA TYR A 367 39.26 -9.16 25.65
C TYR A 367 40.63 -9.61 26.20
N VAL A 368 40.79 -9.69 27.52
CA VAL A 368 42.03 -10.15 28.18
C VAL A 368 41.95 -11.63 28.66
N GLY A 369 40.79 -12.29 28.52
CA GLY A 369 40.54 -13.59 29.15
C GLY A 369 40.77 -14.86 28.31
N THR A 370 41.38 -14.81 27.13
CA THR A 370 41.49 -16.04 26.28
C THR A 370 42.88 -16.31 25.71
N ALA A 371 43.91 -15.67 26.25
CA ALA A 371 45.29 -16.07 25.97
C ALA A 371 46.14 -15.83 27.21
N ILE A 372 46.22 -16.82 28.11
CA ILE A 372 47.34 -17.17 28.99
C ILE A 372 46.88 -18.34 29.89
N GLY A 373 47.65 -19.43 29.89
CA GLY A 373 47.89 -20.19 31.12
C GLY A 373 47.05 -21.45 31.38
N THR A 374 47.59 -22.57 30.90
CA THR A 374 47.53 -23.88 31.57
C THR A 374 47.90 -23.79 33.06
N ALA A 375 47.07 -24.29 33.97
CA ALA A 375 47.49 -24.95 35.21
C ALA A 375 46.29 -25.59 35.94
N LYS A 376 46.47 -26.87 36.31
CA LYS A 376 45.80 -27.63 37.37
C LYS A 376 45.32 -26.74 38.53
N ASP A 377 44.07 -26.95 39.00
CA ASP A 377 43.96 -27.59 40.30
C ASP A 377 42.66 -28.38 40.55
N THR A 378 42.95 -29.55 41.09
CA THR A 378 42.19 -30.59 41.76
C THR A 378 41.15 -30.06 42.75
N SER A 379 39.91 -30.55 42.66
CA SER A 379 39.08 -30.80 43.84
C SER A 379 38.07 -31.90 43.53
N ALA A 380 38.45 -33.11 43.92
CA ALA A 380 37.58 -34.26 43.98
C ALA A 380 36.62 -34.14 45.17
N ARG A 381 35.32 -34.39 44.94
CA ARG A 381 34.46 -35.09 45.91
C ARG A 381 33.33 -35.86 45.23
N ARG A 382 33.61 -37.16 45.12
CA ARG A 382 32.78 -38.38 45.17
C ARG A 382 31.24 -38.30 45.12
N SER A 383 30.73 -39.09 44.17
CA SER A 383 29.58 -40.04 44.21
C SER A 383 28.18 -39.54 44.53
N VAL A 384 27.23 -39.78 43.62
CA VAL A 384 26.38 -41.00 43.61
C VAL A 384 25.83 -41.21 42.19
N ASP A 385 25.80 -42.48 41.83
CA ASP A 385 25.26 -43.12 40.64
C ASP A 385 23.75 -42.81 40.46
N LEU A 386 23.38 -42.09 39.40
CA LEU A 386 21.99 -41.94 38.93
C LEU A 386 21.98 -41.57 37.45
N THR A 387 22.38 -42.57 36.68
CA THR A 387 22.55 -42.65 35.24
C THR A 387 21.23 -42.43 34.48
N GLY A 388 21.28 -41.72 33.36
CA GLY A 388 20.33 -41.84 32.25
C GLY A 388 19.42 -40.64 31.97
N GLY A 389 18.80 -40.03 32.98
CA GLY A 389 17.80 -38.97 32.78
C GLY A 389 18.35 -37.54 32.67
N LEU A 390 19.45 -37.25 33.37
CA LEU A 390 20.03 -35.90 33.46
C LEU A 390 20.97 -35.56 32.29
N LEU A 391 21.50 -36.56 31.58
CA LEU A 391 22.28 -36.34 30.36
C LEU A 391 21.43 -35.74 29.22
N ARG A 392 20.12 -36.03 29.16
CA ARG A 392 19.21 -35.40 28.19
C ARG A 392 18.88 -33.93 28.49
N VAL A 393 18.90 -33.55 29.77
CA VAL A 393 18.73 -32.16 30.20
C VAL A 393 20.03 -31.38 30.01
N GLY A 394 21.19 -32.01 30.22
CA GLY A 394 22.50 -31.49 29.84
C GLY A 394 22.60 -31.19 28.34
N ASP A 395 22.12 -32.09 27.49
CA ASP A 395 22.04 -31.87 26.02
C ASP A 395 21.01 -30.81 25.62
N ALA A 396 19.90 -30.66 26.37
CA ALA A 396 18.94 -29.58 26.16
C ALA A 396 19.50 -28.20 26.56
N PHE A 397 20.36 -28.15 27.59
CA PHE A 397 21.06 -26.95 28.02
C PHE A 397 22.26 -26.60 27.12
N ALA A 398 22.96 -27.61 26.57
CA ALA A 398 24.00 -27.42 25.56
C ALA A 398 23.45 -26.82 24.26
N ARG A 399 22.25 -27.22 23.83
CA ARG A 399 21.53 -26.61 22.69
C ARG A 399 21.09 -25.16 22.92
N ARG A 400 20.85 -24.74 24.17
CA ARG A 400 20.61 -23.32 24.52
C ARG A 400 21.86 -22.45 24.28
N ARG A 401 23.07 -23.01 24.43
CA ARG A 401 24.33 -22.29 24.19
C ARG A 401 24.69 -22.19 22.70
N ALA A 402 24.34 -23.19 21.89
CA ALA A 402 24.52 -23.13 20.43
C ALA A 402 23.53 -22.16 19.76
N SER A 403 22.24 -22.19 20.15
CA SER A 403 21.23 -21.27 19.61
C SER A 403 21.46 -19.81 20.03
N SER A 404 22.08 -19.55 21.19
CA SER A 404 22.46 -18.18 21.59
C SER A 404 23.54 -17.58 20.69
N THR A 405 24.44 -18.40 20.14
CA THR A 405 25.52 -17.94 19.25
C THR A 405 25.01 -17.55 17.87
N GLU A 406 24.05 -18.31 17.32
CA GLU A 406 23.43 -17.95 16.03
C GLU A 406 22.63 -16.65 16.16
N VAL A 407 21.87 -16.49 17.25
CA VAL A 407 21.11 -15.27 17.51
C VAL A 407 22.04 -14.08 17.76
N SER A 408 23.14 -14.25 18.50
CA SER A 408 24.12 -13.17 18.70
C SER A 408 24.73 -12.73 17.37
N LEU A 409 25.12 -13.67 16.50
CA LEU A 409 25.64 -13.35 15.17
C LEU A 409 24.61 -12.60 14.31
N LEU A 410 23.33 -12.99 14.38
CA LEU A 410 22.26 -12.30 13.65
C LEU A 410 21.99 -10.88 14.19
N LEU A 411 22.02 -10.70 15.50
CA LEU A 411 21.87 -9.38 16.15
C LEU A 411 23.05 -8.47 15.81
N GLU A 412 24.28 -8.99 15.88
CA GLU A 412 25.48 -8.26 15.49
C GLU A 412 25.45 -7.88 14.02
N ARG A 413 25.08 -8.81 13.13
CA ARG A 413 24.95 -8.52 11.69
C ARG A 413 23.84 -7.52 11.40
N ALA A 414 22.76 -7.53 12.16
CA ALA A 414 21.68 -6.55 12.05
C ALA A 414 22.04 -5.19 12.65
N ASP A 415 23.16 -5.08 13.39
CA ASP A 415 23.59 -3.88 14.13
C ASP A 415 22.52 -3.39 15.10
N LEU A 416 21.86 -4.35 15.76
CA LEU A 416 20.86 -4.06 16.78
C LEU A 416 21.56 -4.02 18.15
N PRO A 417 21.45 -2.91 18.92
CA PRO A 417 22.05 -2.78 20.24
C PRO A 417 21.23 -3.53 21.29
N ILE A 418 20.92 -4.80 21.05
CA ILE A 418 20.04 -5.63 21.89
C ILE A 418 20.82 -6.86 22.34
N ARG A 419 20.77 -7.18 23.63
CA ARG A 419 21.40 -8.40 24.16
C ARG A 419 20.58 -9.63 23.79
N VAL A 420 21.24 -10.79 23.70
CA VAL A 420 20.57 -12.07 23.43
C VAL A 420 19.42 -12.34 24.42
N ASN A 421 19.62 -12.02 25.70
CA ASN A 421 18.59 -12.16 26.74
C ASN A 421 17.39 -11.24 26.49
N GLU A 422 17.62 -9.98 26.11
CA GLU A 422 16.57 -9.02 25.78
C GLU A 422 15.78 -9.46 24.54
N TRP A 423 16.45 -10.06 23.56
CA TRP A 423 15.80 -10.64 22.38
C TRP A 423 14.84 -11.78 22.74
N TYR A 424 15.24 -12.69 23.65
CA TYR A 424 14.33 -13.75 24.12
C TYR A 424 13.13 -13.19 24.89
N VAL A 425 13.31 -12.11 25.66
CA VAL A 425 12.22 -11.41 26.34
C VAL A 425 11.25 -10.78 25.32
N LEU A 426 11.78 -10.08 24.31
CA LEU A 426 10.96 -9.52 23.21
C LEU A 426 10.20 -10.62 22.46
N ARG A 427 10.82 -11.78 22.23
CA ARG A 427 10.17 -12.92 21.61
C ARG A 427 9.05 -13.48 22.48
N ALA A 428 9.29 -13.68 23.78
CA ALA A 428 8.24 -14.12 24.70
C ALA A 428 7.07 -13.14 24.74
N LEU A 429 7.36 -11.83 24.78
CA LEU A 429 6.35 -10.78 24.73
C LEU A 429 5.55 -10.84 23.44
N SER A 430 6.20 -10.97 22.28
CA SER A 430 5.49 -11.06 21.00
C SER A 430 4.57 -12.27 20.89
N VAL A 431 4.91 -13.41 21.54
CA VAL A 431 4.02 -14.57 21.66
C VAL A 431 2.81 -14.22 22.52
N THR A 432 3.00 -13.61 23.70
CA THR A 432 1.88 -13.25 24.59
C THR A 432 0.92 -12.25 23.93
N VAL A 433 1.45 -11.25 23.24
CA VAL A 433 0.66 -10.27 22.48
C VAL A 433 -0.04 -10.94 21.30
N GLY A 434 0.68 -11.82 20.57
CA GLY A 434 0.11 -12.58 19.46
C GLY A 434 -1.07 -13.46 19.90
N VAL A 435 -0.93 -14.21 21.00
CA VAL A 435 -1.99 -15.04 21.58
C VAL A 435 -3.20 -14.20 21.99
N LEU A 436 -2.97 -13.10 22.72
CA LEU A 436 -4.04 -12.19 23.16
C LEU A 436 -4.77 -11.56 21.97
N MET A 437 -4.03 -11.16 20.95
CA MET A 437 -4.57 -10.56 19.73
C MET A 437 -5.34 -11.58 18.89
N GLY A 438 -4.83 -12.80 18.78
CA GLY A 438 -5.50 -13.90 18.07
C GLY A 438 -6.81 -14.30 18.74
N TRP A 439 -6.84 -14.34 20.07
CA TRP A 439 -8.06 -14.54 20.85
C TRP A 439 -9.07 -13.40 20.65
N LEU A 440 -8.58 -12.17 20.57
CA LEU A 440 -9.41 -10.97 20.42
C LEU A 440 -10.00 -10.82 19.01
N LEU A 441 -9.29 -11.17 17.94
CA LEU A 441 -9.78 -11.01 16.56
C LEU A 441 -10.74 -12.11 16.13
N ILE A 442 -10.54 -13.32 16.63
CA ILE A 442 -11.25 -14.51 16.19
C ILE A 442 -12.15 -14.97 17.34
N HIS A 443 -13.17 -14.16 17.63
CA HIS A 443 -14.20 -14.48 18.63
C HIS A 443 -15.49 -14.98 17.96
N GLY A 444 -15.96 -16.16 18.39
CA GLY A 444 -17.13 -16.83 17.82
C GLY A 444 -17.37 -18.17 18.50
N SER A 445 -17.20 -19.27 17.77
CA SER A 445 -17.26 -20.63 18.33
C SER A 445 -16.02 -20.97 19.18
N ALA A 446 -16.12 -21.93 20.09
CA ALA A 446 -14.98 -22.42 20.87
C ALA A 446 -13.81 -22.89 19.96
N VAL A 447 -14.15 -23.46 18.81
CA VAL A 447 -13.20 -23.87 17.77
C VAL A 447 -12.51 -22.65 17.13
N ALA A 448 -13.26 -21.58 16.84
CA ALA A 448 -12.69 -20.35 16.28
C ALA A 448 -11.76 -19.65 17.29
N ALA A 449 -12.13 -19.59 18.57
CA ALA A 449 -11.31 -19.03 19.63
C ALA A 449 -10.00 -19.82 19.85
N LEU A 450 -10.08 -21.16 19.82
CA LEU A 450 -8.91 -22.03 19.89
C LEU A 450 -7.99 -21.85 18.68
N PHE A 451 -8.57 -21.74 17.48
CA PHE A 451 -7.82 -21.43 16.26
C PHE A 451 -7.13 -20.07 16.34
N GLY A 452 -7.81 -19.05 16.86
CA GLY A 452 -7.25 -17.72 17.06
C GLY A 452 -6.07 -17.69 18.04
N LEU A 453 -6.19 -18.40 19.17
CA LEU A 453 -5.09 -18.54 20.14
C LEU A 453 -3.86 -19.23 19.53
N VAL A 454 -4.06 -20.35 18.83
CA VAL A 454 -2.98 -21.11 18.18
C VAL A 454 -2.32 -20.27 17.09
N LEU A 455 -3.12 -19.67 16.20
CA LEU A 455 -2.61 -18.85 15.11
C LEU A 455 -1.85 -17.63 15.62
N GLY A 456 -2.41 -16.93 16.62
CA GLY A 456 -1.79 -15.79 17.26
C GLY A 456 -0.45 -16.12 17.93
N GLY A 457 -0.39 -17.24 18.65
CA GLY A 457 0.84 -17.73 19.28
C GLY A 457 1.90 -18.15 18.26
N VAL A 458 1.52 -18.86 17.19
CA VAL A 458 2.43 -19.26 16.11
C VAL A 458 3.00 -18.02 15.40
N LEU A 459 2.15 -17.05 15.06
CA LEU A 459 2.58 -15.81 14.44
C LEU A 459 3.52 -15.01 15.36
N GLY A 460 3.16 -14.85 16.65
CA GLY A 460 4.01 -14.19 17.63
C GLY A 460 5.36 -14.90 17.80
N PHE A 461 5.43 -16.22 17.70
CA PHE A 461 6.67 -16.97 17.83
C PHE A 461 7.57 -16.91 16.59
N ALA A 462 6.96 -16.90 15.39
CA ALA A 462 7.66 -16.99 14.11
C ALA A 462 8.06 -15.62 13.53
N LEU A 463 7.28 -14.56 13.81
CA LEU A 463 7.50 -13.24 13.22
C LEU A 463 8.83 -12.57 13.66
N PRO A 464 9.20 -12.51 14.96
CA PRO A 464 10.45 -11.87 15.38
C PRO A 464 11.73 -12.47 14.76
N PRO A 465 11.96 -13.81 14.77
CA PRO A 465 13.16 -14.37 14.16
C PRO A 465 13.17 -14.19 12.64
N LEU A 466 12.00 -14.20 11.98
CA LEU A 466 11.90 -13.90 10.56
C LEU A 466 12.37 -12.47 10.28
N LEU A 467 11.85 -11.49 11.03
CA LEU A 467 12.24 -10.09 10.90
C LEU A 467 13.73 -9.89 11.14
N LEU A 468 14.28 -10.42 12.23
CA LEU A 468 15.72 -10.34 12.53
C LEU A 468 16.56 -10.90 11.38
N LYS A 469 16.21 -12.09 10.89
CA LYS A 469 16.91 -12.72 9.76
C LYS A 469 16.82 -11.88 8.49
N THR A 470 15.67 -11.24 8.23
CA THR A 470 15.51 -10.36 7.06
C THR A 470 16.35 -9.09 7.17
N LEU A 471 16.43 -8.46 8.35
CA LEU A 471 17.26 -7.28 8.59
C LEU A 471 18.75 -7.61 8.44
N ALA A 472 19.20 -8.70 9.08
CA ALA A 472 20.56 -9.19 9.00
C ALA A 472 20.97 -9.51 7.54
N ARG A 473 20.08 -10.16 6.77
CA ARG A 473 20.28 -10.45 5.34
C ARG A 473 20.31 -9.19 4.47
N ARG A 474 19.45 -8.20 4.75
CA ARG A 474 19.47 -6.92 4.04
C ARG A 474 20.80 -6.21 4.23
N ARG A 475 21.30 -6.14 5.46
CA ARG A 475 22.60 -5.53 5.78
C ARG A 475 23.78 -6.27 5.14
N ALA A 476 23.84 -7.61 5.23
CA ALA A 476 24.86 -8.40 4.53
C ALA A 476 24.84 -8.21 3.01
N ARG A 477 23.63 -8.14 2.41
CA ARG A 477 23.49 -7.88 0.98
C ARG A 477 24.03 -6.50 0.60
N LEU A 478 23.76 -5.47 1.40
CA LEU A 478 24.28 -4.12 1.17
C LEU A 478 25.81 -4.09 1.25
N PHE A 479 26.41 -4.70 2.28
CA PHE A 479 27.85 -4.84 2.40
C PHE A 479 28.48 -5.52 1.17
N ARG A 480 27.91 -6.64 0.73
CA ARG A 480 28.39 -7.37 -0.46
C ARG A 480 28.31 -6.52 -1.73
N MET A 481 27.28 -5.68 -1.87
CA MET A 481 27.14 -4.77 -3.01
C MET A 481 28.14 -3.61 -2.98
N GLN A 482 28.54 -3.14 -1.80
CA GLN A 482 29.51 -2.05 -1.61
C GLN A 482 30.98 -2.53 -1.70
N LEU A 483 31.23 -3.82 -1.43
CA LEU A 483 32.57 -4.38 -1.32
C LEU A 483 33.48 -4.09 -2.54
N PRO A 484 33.06 -4.26 -3.81
CA PRO A 484 33.92 -3.96 -4.96
C PRO A 484 34.42 -2.51 -4.99
N ASP A 485 33.56 -1.56 -4.61
CA ASP A 485 33.88 -0.14 -4.60
C ASP A 485 34.84 0.18 -3.45
N VAL A 486 34.60 -0.40 -2.27
CA VAL A 486 35.51 -0.30 -1.11
C VAL A 486 36.91 -0.85 -1.42
N LEU A 487 37.00 -2.00 -2.09
CA LEU A 487 38.30 -2.56 -2.50
C LEU A 487 39.00 -1.70 -3.56
N THR A 488 38.25 -1.02 -4.42
CA THR A 488 38.81 -0.06 -5.39
C THR A 488 39.42 1.15 -4.68
N LEU A 489 38.75 1.67 -3.65
CA LEU A 489 39.27 2.77 -2.82
C LEU A 489 40.51 2.35 -2.02
N LEU A 490 40.51 1.15 -1.44
CA LEU A 490 41.69 0.57 -0.77
C LEU A 490 42.86 0.41 -1.74
N ALA A 491 42.61 -0.18 -2.91
CA ALA A 491 43.64 -0.34 -3.94
C ALA A 491 44.23 1.00 -4.38
N SER A 492 43.41 2.03 -4.54
CA SER A 492 43.85 3.37 -4.92
C SER A 492 44.71 4.02 -3.84
N SER A 493 44.33 3.89 -2.57
CA SER A 493 45.10 4.41 -1.43
C SER A 493 46.45 3.70 -1.26
N LEU A 494 46.47 2.37 -1.44
CA LEU A 494 47.70 1.59 -1.40
C LEU A 494 48.63 1.95 -2.58
N ALA A 495 48.06 2.22 -3.76
CA ALA A 495 48.83 2.60 -4.94
C ALA A 495 49.53 3.96 -4.78
N THR A 496 48.99 4.87 -3.95
CA THR A 496 49.66 6.14 -3.62
C THR A 496 50.71 6.00 -2.51
N GLY A 497 50.99 4.77 -2.04
CA GLY A 497 52.01 4.48 -1.04
C GLY A 497 51.51 4.47 0.41
N PHE A 498 50.21 4.60 0.68
CA PHE A 498 49.69 4.43 2.04
C PHE A 498 49.83 2.97 2.48
N SER A 499 50.09 2.78 3.78
CA SER A 499 50.04 1.44 4.39
C SER A 499 48.60 0.92 4.45
N LEU A 500 48.42 -0.41 4.49
CA LEU A 500 47.08 -1.02 4.57
C LEU A 500 46.24 -0.52 5.77
N PRO A 501 46.78 -0.35 6.99
CA PRO A 501 46.03 0.24 8.09
C PRO A 501 45.58 1.69 7.82
N GLN A 502 46.41 2.51 7.15
CA GLN A 502 46.05 3.89 6.78
C GLN A 502 44.98 3.92 5.68
N ALA A 503 45.10 3.05 4.68
CA ALA A 503 44.10 2.89 3.64
C ALA A 503 42.73 2.48 4.24
N ILE A 504 42.73 1.55 5.20
CA ILE A 504 41.52 1.15 5.92
C ILE A 504 40.95 2.31 6.75
N ASP A 505 41.77 3.12 7.42
CA ASP A 505 41.29 4.31 8.15
C ASP A 505 40.53 5.29 7.24
N GLY A 506 40.97 5.47 5.99
CA GLY A 506 40.23 6.23 4.98
C GLY A 506 38.84 5.63 4.69
N ILE A 507 38.75 4.31 4.52
CA ILE A 507 37.46 3.60 4.31
C ILE A 507 36.50 3.80 5.48
N THR A 508 37.00 3.84 6.72
CA THR A 508 36.13 4.05 7.89
C THR A 508 35.38 5.38 7.86
N LYS A 509 35.92 6.38 7.14
CA LYS A 509 35.37 7.73 7.02
C LYS A 509 34.53 7.90 5.75
N ASP A 510 34.99 7.34 4.64
CA ASP A 510 34.44 7.63 3.31
C ASP A 510 33.44 6.58 2.80
N ALA A 511 33.49 5.35 3.31
CA ALA A 511 32.57 4.30 2.87
C ALA A 511 31.21 4.41 3.54
N ALA A 512 30.16 4.27 2.74
CA ALA A 512 28.79 4.20 3.24
C ALA A 512 28.60 3.03 4.24
N GLU A 513 27.62 3.19 5.13
CA GLU A 513 27.19 2.07 5.98
C GLU A 513 26.53 0.97 5.11
N PRO A 514 26.73 -0.32 5.41
CA PRO A 514 27.43 -0.87 6.58
C PRO A 514 28.95 -1.00 6.47
N SER A 515 29.56 -0.91 5.28
CA SER A 515 30.99 -1.19 5.11
C SER A 515 31.89 -0.31 5.98
N GLY A 516 31.66 1.00 6.05
CA GLY A 516 32.47 1.90 6.87
C GLY A 516 32.55 1.48 8.35
N LYS A 517 31.39 1.14 8.96
CA LYS A 517 31.31 0.65 10.35
C LYS A 517 32.02 -0.69 10.57
N GLU A 518 31.90 -1.62 9.61
CA GLU A 518 32.51 -2.94 9.72
C GLU A 518 34.05 -2.86 9.61
N PHE A 519 34.56 -2.05 8.68
CA PHE A 519 35.99 -1.75 8.59
C PHE A 519 36.49 -0.96 9.80
N ALA A 520 35.68 -0.05 10.37
CA ALA A 520 36.02 0.65 11.61
C ALA A 520 36.14 -0.30 12.80
N ARG A 521 35.25 -1.29 12.91
CA ARG A 521 35.33 -2.34 13.93
C ARG A 521 36.58 -3.18 13.75
N ALA A 522 36.91 -3.60 12.52
CA ALA A 522 38.14 -4.35 12.25
C ALA A 522 39.40 -3.53 12.60
N LEU A 523 39.45 -2.24 12.23
CA LEU A 523 40.57 -1.35 12.56
C LEU A 523 40.68 -1.08 14.08
N ALA A 524 39.56 -1.03 14.80
CA ALA A 524 39.58 -0.91 16.26
C ALA A 524 40.15 -2.17 16.94
N GLU A 525 39.82 -3.36 16.43
CA GLU A 525 40.36 -4.63 16.93
C GLU A 525 41.89 -4.69 16.76
N THR A 526 42.43 -4.19 15.64
CA THR A 526 43.88 -4.17 15.43
C THR A 526 44.62 -3.19 16.34
N ARG A 527 44.00 -2.05 16.67
CA ARG A 527 44.55 -1.09 17.66
C ARG A 527 44.66 -1.67 19.08
N ILE A 528 43.94 -2.75 19.36
CA ILE A 528 43.95 -3.46 20.66
C ILE A 528 44.85 -4.71 20.59
N GLY A 529 45.57 -4.92 19.47
CA GLY A 529 46.58 -5.98 19.33
C GLY A 529 46.14 -7.21 18.54
N ALA A 530 44.94 -7.21 17.95
CA ALA A 530 44.57 -8.29 17.03
C ALA A 530 45.29 -8.16 15.69
N GLU A 531 45.59 -9.29 15.03
CA GLU A 531 46.08 -9.27 13.66
C GLU A 531 45.00 -8.74 12.71
N LEU A 532 45.42 -7.95 11.72
CA LEU A 532 44.51 -7.32 10.76
C LEU A 532 43.77 -8.36 9.93
N GLU A 533 44.46 -9.41 9.51
CA GLU A 533 43.89 -10.53 8.78
C GLU A 533 42.75 -11.19 9.55
N ASP A 534 42.94 -11.43 10.85
CA ASP A 534 41.94 -12.08 11.71
C ASP A 534 40.77 -11.15 12.03
N ALA A 535 41.01 -9.84 12.16
CA ALA A 535 39.95 -8.84 12.29
C ALA A 535 39.09 -8.77 11.02
N LEU A 536 39.72 -8.80 9.84
CA LEU A 536 39.02 -8.83 8.55
C LEU A 536 38.30 -10.17 8.31
N ASP A 537 38.84 -11.30 8.78
CA ASP A 537 38.19 -12.61 8.69
C ASP A 537 36.94 -12.70 9.60
N ARG A 538 37.03 -12.16 10.82
CA ARG A 538 35.86 -12.01 11.71
C ARG A 538 34.79 -11.11 11.09
N MET A 539 35.18 -10.06 10.37
CA MET A 539 34.25 -9.25 9.58
C MET A 539 33.60 -10.06 8.45
N ALA A 540 34.37 -10.86 7.70
CA ALA A 540 33.83 -11.72 6.64
C ALA A 540 32.79 -12.72 7.18
N THR A 541 33.10 -13.35 8.31
CA THR A 541 32.21 -14.29 9.01
C THR A 541 30.94 -13.59 9.51
N ARG A 542 31.09 -12.43 10.16
CA ARG A 542 29.95 -11.64 10.69
C ARG A 542 29.00 -11.19 9.57
N MET A 543 29.55 -10.75 8.44
CA MET A 543 28.76 -10.32 7.28
C MET A 543 28.31 -11.46 6.36
N GLU A 544 28.65 -12.72 6.68
CA GLU A 544 28.38 -13.91 5.84
C GLU A 544 28.76 -13.69 4.37
N SER A 545 29.91 -13.05 4.16
CA SER A 545 30.34 -12.64 2.84
C SER A 545 31.47 -13.53 2.35
N VAL A 546 31.12 -14.50 1.51
CA VAL A 546 32.09 -15.35 0.80
C VAL A 546 33.08 -14.48 0.02
N ASP A 547 32.58 -13.44 -0.65
CA ASP A 547 33.39 -12.48 -1.43
C ASP A 547 34.43 -11.76 -0.55
N MET A 548 34.10 -11.47 0.72
CA MET A 548 35.06 -10.92 1.68
C MET A 548 36.07 -11.97 2.14
N THR A 549 35.65 -13.21 2.39
CA THR A 549 36.57 -14.32 2.74
C THR A 549 37.65 -14.50 1.66
N TRP A 550 37.29 -14.47 0.38
CA TRP A 550 38.25 -14.50 -0.73
C TRP A 550 39.20 -13.30 -0.72
N THR A 551 38.68 -12.13 -0.36
CA THR A 551 39.48 -10.91 -0.27
C THR A 551 40.50 -10.99 0.87
N VAL A 552 40.10 -11.45 2.06
CA VAL A 552 41.01 -11.65 3.20
C VAL A 552 42.08 -12.67 2.86
N MET A 553 41.71 -13.77 2.21
CA MET A 553 42.65 -14.78 1.75
C MET A 553 43.66 -14.21 0.75
N ALA A 554 43.21 -13.40 -0.22
CA ALA A 554 44.11 -12.73 -1.16
C ALA A 554 45.08 -11.78 -0.46
N ILE A 555 44.61 -10.99 0.53
CA ILE A 555 45.47 -10.12 1.35
C ILE A 555 46.51 -10.95 2.13
N ARG A 556 46.06 -12.03 2.79
CA ARG A 556 46.91 -12.90 3.60
C ARG A 556 48.01 -13.55 2.76
N ILE A 557 47.65 -14.12 1.60
CA ILE A 557 48.61 -14.71 0.65
C ILE A 557 49.61 -13.65 0.18
N GLN A 558 49.12 -12.50 -0.26
CA GLN A 558 49.96 -11.43 -0.81
C GLN A 558 50.95 -10.89 0.23
N ARG A 559 50.55 -10.78 1.49
CA ARG A 559 51.41 -10.28 2.56
C ARG A 559 52.50 -11.28 2.95
N HIS A 560 52.23 -12.59 2.87
CA HIS A 560 53.22 -13.63 3.16
C HIS A 560 54.20 -13.85 2.01
N VAL A 561 53.70 -13.88 0.77
CA VAL A 561 54.50 -14.15 -0.43
C VAL A 561 55.21 -12.88 -0.94
N GLY A 562 54.69 -11.70 -0.61
CA GLY A 562 55.18 -10.40 -1.10
C GLY A 562 54.61 -10.02 -2.47
N GLY A 563 54.67 -8.73 -2.82
CA GLY A 563 54.28 -8.17 -4.12
C GLY A 563 53.28 -7.00 -4.02
N ASN A 564 52.69 -6.60 -5.14
CA ASN A 564 51.86 -5.40 -5.22
C ASN A 564 50.41 -5.64 -4.76
N LEU A 565 50.15 -5.44 -3.47
CA LEU A 565 48.79 -5.57 -2.90
C LEU A 565 47.75 -4.69 -3.59
N SER A 566 48.13 -3.49 -4.07
CA SER A 566 47.19 -2.62 -4.79
C SER A 566 46.68 -3.27 -6.08
N GLU A 567 47.54 -4.00 -6.79
CA GLU A 567 47.18 -4.70 -8.01
C GLU A 567 46.29 -5.91 -7.73
N THR A 568 46.66 -6.72 -6.71
CA THR A 568 45.86 -7.88 -6.29
C THR A 568 44.45 -7.45 -5.88
N LEU A 569 44.31 -6.41 -5.04
CA LEU A 569 43.01 -5.89 -4.64
C LEU A 569 42.22 -5.30 -5.82
N ARG A 570 42.88 -4.64 -6.78
CA ARG A 570 42.22 -4.13 -8.00
C ARG A 570 41.71 -5.25 -8.90
N THR A 571 42.42 -6.36 -8.98
CA THR A 571 41.96 -7.56 -9.69
C THR A 571 40.80 -8.23 -8.95
N THR A 572 40.88 -8.39 -7.63
CA THR A 572 39.75 -8.89 -6.82
C THR A 572 38.52 -8.01 -6.97
N ALA A 573 38.66 -6.69 -6.92
CA ALA A 573 37.56 -5.74 -7.09
C ALA A 573 36.88 -5.88 -8.47
N ARG A 574 37.66 -6.05 -9.55
CA ARG A 574 37.14 -6.31 -10.90
C ARG A 574 36.33 -7.61 -10.94
N THR A 575 36.90 -8.72 -10.46
CA THR A 575 36.20 -10.02 -10.41
C THR A 575 34.90 -9.96 -9.59
N LEU A 576 34.89 -9.24 -8.46
CA LEU A 576 33.67 -9.08 -7.66
C LEU A 576 32.62 -8.22 -8.36
N ARG A 577 33.03 -7.17 -9.09
CA ARG A 577 32.12 -6.32 -9.88
C ARG A 577 31.51 -7.10 -11.03
N ASP A 578 32.29 -7.93 -11.72
CA ASP A 578 31.82 -8.83 -12.78
C ASP A 578 30.84 -9.88 -12.24
N ARG A 579 31.13 -10.46 -11.07
CA ARG A 579 30.19 -11.36 -10.39
C ARG A 579 28.88 -10.68 -10.01
N GLU A 580 28.92 -9.44 -9.50
CA GLU A 580 27.69 -8.72 -9.16
C GLU A 580 26.88 -8.30 -10.40
N SER A 581 27.54 -7.90 -11.50
CA SER A 581 26.86 -7.57 -12.76
C SER A 581 26.16 -8.81 -13.34
N LEU A 582 26.84 -9.96 -13.36
CA LEU A 582 26.28 -11.23 -13.81
C LEU A 582 25.11 -11.69 -12.90
N ARG A 583 25.25 -11.57 -11.57
CA ARG A 583 24.13 -11.82 -10.63
C ARG A 583 22.94 -10.90 -10.87
N ARG A 584 23.15 -9.66 -11.30
CA ARG A 584 22.06 -8.72 -11.65
C ARG A 584 21.40 -9.10 -12.97
N GLN A 585 22.19 -9.46 -13.99
CA GLN A 585 21.70 -9.92 -15.29
C GLN A 585 20.86 -11.21 -15.15
N ILE A 586 21.35 -12.21 -14.42
CA ILE A 586 20.58 -13.43 -14.13
C ILE A 586 19.29 -13.10 -13.39
N ARG A 587 19.36 -12.18 -12.42
CA ARG A 587 18.15 -11.76 -11.68
C ARG A 587 17.12 -11.09 -12.58
N ALA A 588 17.55 -10.31 -13.57
CA ALA A 588 16.67 -9.67 -14.54
C ALA A 588 16.09 -10.70 -15.53
N LEU A 589 16.93 -11.56 -16.10
CA LEU A 589 16.51 -12.55 -17.10
C LEU A 589 15.56 -13.61 -16.51
N SER A 590 15.78 -14.01 -15.26
CA SER A 590 14.90 -14.95 -14.54
C SER A 590 13.69 -14.29 -13.88
N ALA A 591 13.50 -12.97 -14.00
CA ALA A 591 12.36 -12.28 -13.39
C ALA A 591 11.04 -12.70 -14.02
N ASP A 592 11.01 -12.89 -15.34
CA ASP A 592 9.81 -13.25 -16.10
C ASP A 592 9.29 -14.65 -15.75
N GLY A 593 10.20 -15.64 -15.73
CA GLY A 593 9.89 -17.00 -15.27
C GLY A 593 9.47 -17.04 -13.80
N ARG A 594 10.09 -16.22 -12.94
CA ARG A 594 9.69 -16.10 -11.52
C ARG A 594 8.31 -15.50 -11.36
N LEU A 595 7.98 -14.42 -12.07
CA LEU A 595 6.65 -13.81 -12.02
C LEU A 595 5.57 -14.77 -12.51
N SER A 596 5.79 -15.43 -13.64
CA SER A 596 4.88 -16.44 -14.18
C SER A 596 4.64 -17.58 -13.17
N SER A 597 5.70 -18.04 -12.51
CA SER A 597 5.57 -19.05 -11.46
C SER A 597 4.78 -18.58 -10.24
N TYR A 598 4.95 -17.32 -9.82
CA TYR A 598 4.15 -16.74 -8.74
C TYR A 598 2.68 -16.63 -9.12
N PHE A 599 2.35 -16.20 -10.35
CA PHE A 599 0.97 -16.15 -10.82
C PHE A 599 0.32 -17.53 -10.87
N LEU A 600 1.03 -18.54 -11.39
CA LEU A 600 0.50 -19.90 -11.51
C LEU A 600 0.23 -20.52 -10.13
N VAL A 601 1.11 -20.29 -9.15
CA VAL A 601 0.91 -20.74 -7.77
C VAL A 601 -0.19 -19.94 -7.07
N ALA A 602 -0.34 -18.64 -7.35
CA ALA A 602 -1.35 -17.79 -6.72
C ALA A 602 -2.77 -18.02 -7.26
N MET A 603 -2.93 -18.41 -8.53
CA MET A 603 -4.22 -18.52 -9.21
C MET A 603 -5.22 -19.44 -8.46
N PRO A 604 -4.88 -20.68 -8.05
CA PRO A 604 -5.82 -21.54 -7.33
C PRO A 604 -6.34 -20.92 -6.03
N PHE A 605 -5.47 -20.24 -5.27
CA PHE A 605 -5.87 -19.53 -4.05
C PHE A 605 -6.74 -18.32 -4.35
N GLY A 606 -6.42 -17.59 -5.43
CA GLY A 606 -7.24 -16.48 -5.91
C GLY A 606 -8.64 -16.93 -6.30
N ILE A 607 -8.76 -18.07 -7.00
CA ILE A 607 -10.04 -18.68 -7.37
C ILE A 607 -10.81 -19.13 -6.13
N VAL A 608 -10.16 -19.82 -5.18
CA VAL A 608 -10.80 -20.22 -3.91
C VAL A 608 -11.28 -18.99 -3.12
N GLY A 609 -10.47 -17.94 -3.03
CA GLY A 609 -10.83 -16.69 -2.38
C GLY A 609 -12.00 -15.99 -3.08
N TYR A 610 -11.97 -15.91 -4.41
CA TYR A 610 -13.06 -15.37 -5.22
C TYR A 610 -14.36 -16.16 -5.02
N LEU A 611 -14.31 -17.49 -5.10
CA LEU A 611 -15.47 -18.35 -4.88
C LEU A 611 -16.00 -18.24 -3.45
N TRP A 612 -15.14 -18.03 -2.46
CA TRP A 612 -15.56 -17.79 -1.09
C TRP A 612 -16.40 -16.51 -0.94
N PHE A 613 -16.07 -15.44 -1.68
CA PHE A 613 -16.84 -14.20 -1.71
C PHE A 613 -18.12 -14.31 -2.56
N VAL A 614 -18.06 -14.96 -3.73
CA VAL A 614 -19.18 -14.99 -4.69
C VAL A 614 -20.19 -16.10 -4.39
N ASN A 615 -19.72 -17.30 -4.03
CA ASN A 615 -20.58 -18.45 -3.81
C ASN A 615 -20.08 -19.32 -2.65
N ARG A 616 -20.37 -18.86 -1.43
CA ARG A 616 -19.98 -19.53 -0.19
C ARG A 616 -20.52 -20.96 -0.06
N SER A 617 -21.72 -21.23 -0.58
CA SER A 617 -22.35 -22.56 -0.55
C SER A 617 -21.61 -23.56 -1.45
N TYR A 618 -21.12 -23.11 -2.61
CA TYR A 618 -20.38 -23.97 -3.53
C TYR A 618 -19.01 -24.36 -2.96
N ILE A 619 -18.25 -23.39 -2.45
CA ILE A 619 -16.91 -23.69 -1.90
C ILE A 619 -16.98 -24.52 -0.62
N SER A 620 -18.08 -24.43 0.15
CA SER A 620 -18.21 -25.20 1.39
C SER A 620 -18.23 -26.71 1.18
N LEU A 621 -18.64 -27.20 -0.01
CA LEU A 621 -18.58 -28.62 -0.35
C LEU A 621 -17.17 -29.20 -0.28
N LEU A 622 -16.12 -28.38 -0.48
CA LEU A 622 -14.73 -28.83 -0.43
C LEU A 622 -14.30 -29.32 0.96
N TRP A 623 -14.90 -28.81 2.02
CA TRP A 623 -14.55 -29.20 3.40
C TRP A 623 -15.68 -29.89 4.16
N THR A 624 -16.91 -29.89 3.64
CA THR A 624 -18.02 -30.63 4.25
C THR A 624 -18.20 -32.04 3.68
N ASN A 625 -17.84 -32.27 2.41
CA ASN A 625 -17.98 -33.56 1.76
C ASN A 625 -16.63 -34.33 1.76
N PRO A 626 -16.59 -35.63 2.12
CA PRO A 626 -15.36 -36.43 2.10
C PRO A 626 -14.66 -36.45 0.73
N PHE A 627 -15.42 -36.44 -0.37
CA PHE A 627 -14.82 -36.34 -1.72
C PHE A 627 -14.17 -34.98 -1.96
N GLY A 628 -14.74 -33.90 -1.42
CA GLY A 628 -14.16 -32.56 -1.50
C GLY A 628 -12.81 -32.47 -0.78
N ILE A 629 -12.72 -33.08 0.40
CA ILE A 629 -11.48 -33.12 1.20
C ILE A 629 -10.40 -33.92 0.45
N ALA A 630 -10.76 -35.06 -0.14
CA ALA A 630 -9.83 -35.86 -0.95
C ALA A 630 -9.28 -35.07 -2.15
N MET A 631 -10.13 -34.33 -2.87
CA MET A 631 -9.69 -33.46 -3.98
C MET A 631 -8.80 -32.31 -3.51
N MET A 632 -9.07 -31.72 -2.34
CA MET A 632 -8.19 -30.70 -1.78
C MET A 632 -6.80 -31.24 -1.43
N ILE A 633 -6.72 -32.44 -0.83
CA ILE A 633 -5.45 -33.08 -0.52
C ILE A 633 -4.67 -33.37 -1.81
N ALA A 634 -5.34 -33.94 -2.83
CA ALA A 634 -4.73 -34.22 -4.13
C ALA A 634 -4.26 -32.94 -4.84
N GLY A 635 -5.04 -31.85 -4.78
CA GLY A 635 -4.66 -30.55 -5.32
C GLY A 635 -3.47 -29.94 -4.58
N ALA A 636 -3.44 -30.05 -3.25
CA ALA A 636 -2.35 -29.54 -2.43
C ALA A 636 -1.03 -30.30 -2.68
N THR A 637 -1.09 -31.63 -2.83
CA THR A 637 0.10 -32.43 -3.16
C THR A 637 0.60 -32.14 -4.57
N ALA A 638 -0.30 -32.08 -5.56
CA ALA A 638 0.07 -31.68 -6.92
C ALA A 638 0.71 -30.29 -6.96
N MET A 639 0.17 -29.33 -6.19
CA MET A 639 0.72 -27.98 -6.10
C MET A 639 2.09 -27.97 -5.40
N ALA A 640 2.28 -28.76 -4.34
CA ALA A 640 3.58 -28.91 -3.68
C ALA A 640 4.64 -29.45 -4.66
N ILE A 641 4.30 -30.48 -5.44
CA ILE A 641 5.16 -31.05 -6.48
C ILE A 641 5.49 -29.98 -7.54
N GLY A 642 4.48 -29.25 -8.03
CA GLY A 642 4.66 -28.17 -8.99
C GLY A 642 5.58 -27.06 -8.48
N ILE A 643 5.43 -26.65 -7.22
CA ILE A 643 6.30 -25.65 -6.58
C ILE A 643 7.74 -26.16 -6.47
N ILE A 644 7.95 -27.42 -6.09
CA ILE A 644 9.30 -28.02 -6.01
C ILE A 644 9.95 -28.07 -7.39
N TRP A 645 9.19 -28.49 -8.41
CA TRP A 645 9.70 -28.59 -9.77
C TRP A 645 10.06 -27.22 -10.33
N MET A 646 9.19 -26.22 -10.17
CA MET A 646 9.44 -24.82 -10.52
C MET A 646 10.67 -24.25 -9.82
N ARG A 647 10.83 -24.50 -8.52
CA ARG A 647 12.00 -24.06 -7.76
C ARG A 647 13.30 -24.62 -8.32
N ARG A 648 13.31 -25.85 -8.84
CA ARG A 648 14.51 -26.42 -9.46
C ARG A 648 14.79 -25.86 -10.85
N VAL A 649 13.77 -25.65 -11.67
CA VAL A 649 13.95 -25.14 -13.04
C VAL A 649 14.42 -23.68 -13.06
N VAL A 650 14.04 -22.89 -12.06
CA VAL A 650 14.30 -21.43 -12.02
C VAL A 650 15.63 -21.07 -11.35
N VAL A 651 16.26 -21.97 -10.60
CA VAL A 651 17.56 -21.69 -9.97
C VAL A 651 18.66 -21.80 -11.01
N VAL A 652 19.10 -20.65 -11.52
CA VAL A 652 20.33 -20.52 -12.30
C VAL A 652 21.45 -20.24 -11.31
N GLU A 653 22.31 -21.23 -11.07
CA GLU A 653 23.53 -21.07 -10.27
C GLU A 653 24.59 -20.28 -11.05
N VAL A 654 25.39 -19.49 -10.32
CA VAL A 654 26.49 -18.66 -10.82
C VAL A 654 27.82 -19.31 -10.49
#